data_AF-A0A6S9I556-F1
#
_entry.id   AF-A0A6S9I556-F1
#
_cell.length_a   1.000
_cell.length_b   1.000
_cell.length_c   1.000
_cell.angle_alpha   90.00
_cell.angle_beta   90.00
_cell.angle_gamma   90.00
#
_symmetry.space_group_name_H-M   'P 1'
#
loop_
_entity.id
_entity.type
_entity.pdbx_description
1 polymer ?
#
loop_
_entity_poly.entity_id
_entity_poly.type
_entity_poly.pdbx_seq_one_letter_code
_entity_poly.pdbx_strand_id
1 'polypeptide(L)'
;MDGGGLVPDNLIVGIVIERIQQADCQERGWLLDGFPRTRAQADALTAEGVKVDAFVLLDVPDEVLVRRVVGRRLDPETGKIYHLEFSPPESEAVKARLTQRSDDTEEKARVRLGNFYQYTDAIVSVFKPQLVRLDGDREKKAVFYQIKTVLDQLTKPQVIFVLGGPGSGKGTQCANLVRDYGFVHLSAGDLLREERQRGGPNAELIENYIREGKIVPVEITVGLIKAAMEQSGGRKFLVDGFPRSLDNTEGWFAVMGDDVAVSMVLFFDCPEEVMTQRLLKRGESSGRIDDNIEAIQKRFRTFRDQSMPVVENFRRLGLVREVSSVAPVDVVYSKVRQLLDGLALCPPRQRTLAMIKPDAVRAGKADEIVQRLQAEGFVVVARKEATLSRAQVEEFYAEHKGKSFFETLAGFMTSGPMQALCLEKEGAVKGWRALMGPTNTEKAKAEAPQSLRALYGTDGTMNATHGSDSTFSALRELAFHFPERFPAECTLAMIKPNTALLHQDKILAIVAAQGYKVVCKSQATLTEGQASEFYGEHRGKPFFPALLQYMTSGETVALLLQREGAIKGWRALMGPTNSLKAREEAPQSIRGMFGVDGTMNATHGSDAPLSAAREVMFHFPGARNLVVATPGAGAQSASEQEVLDYMRDYIDPIFAPLIQKILIERPADVREFAFNALGK
;
A
#
# COMPACT_ATOMS: atom_id res chain seq x y z
N MET A 1 35.28 28.39 -15.08
CA MET A 1 35.01 26.97 -15.37
C MET A 1 36.29 26.16 -15.55
N ASP A 2 37.34 26.71 -16.18
CA ASP A 2 38.62 26.03 -16.44
C ASP A 2 39.34 25.45 -15.20
N GLY A 3 39.09 25.98 -13.99
CA GLY A 3 39.63 25.47 -12.73
C GLY A 3 38.74 24.46 -11.97
N GLY A 4 37.58 24.07 -12.51
CA GLY A 4 36.68 23.08 -11.89
C GLY A 4 35.92 23.52 -10.64
N GLY A 5 36.09 24.77 -10.16
CA GLY A 5 35.39 25.32 -9.01
C GLY A 5 33.90 25.62 -9.25
N LEU A 6 33.09 25.54 -8.20
CA LEU A 6 31.66 25.89 -8.23
C LEU A 6 31.46 27.41 -8.29
N VAL A 7 30.43 27.87 -8.99
CA VAL A 7 29.97 29.27 -8.98
C VAL A 7 29.47 29.61 -7.56
N PRO A 8 29.68 30.84 -7.04
CA PRO A 8 29.18 31.23 -5.72
C PRO A 8 27.68 30.94 -5.54
N ASP A 9 27.34 30.33 -4.40
CA ASP A 9 26.01 29.79 -4.13
C ASP A 9 24.90 30.85 -4.23
N ASN A 10 25.16 32.08 -3.75
CA ASN A 10 24.20 33.18 -3.81
C ASN A 10 23.83 33.60 -5.24
N LEU A 11 24.80 33.61 -6.16
CA LEU A 11 24.57 34.01 -7.54
C LEU A 11 23.75 32.95 -8.29
N ILE A 12 24.12 31.68 -8.15
CA ILE A 12 23.43 30.59 -8.87
C ILE A 12 22.01 30.38 -8.33
N VAL A 13 21.79 30.50 -7.01
CA VAL A 13 20.44 30.44 -6.42
C VAL A 13 19.59 31.58 -6.98
N GLY A 14 20.09 32.81 -7.01
CA GLY A 14 19.35 33.95 -7.55
C GLY A 14 18.87 33.73 -8.99
N ILE A 15 19.76 33.24 -9.87
CA ILE A 15 19.43 32.92 -11.26
C ILE A 15 18.34 31.84 -11.36
N VAL A 16 18.43 30.79 -10.52
CA VAL A 16 17.46 29.69 -10.52
C VAL A 16 16.09 30.19 -10.04
N ILE A 17 16.04 30.99 -8.97
CA ILE A 17 14.79 31.55 -8.43
C ILE A 17 14.11 32.44 -9.46
N GLU A 18 14.84 33.37 -10.08
CA GLU A 18 14.31 34.25 -11.12
C GLU A 18 13.74 33.43 -12.29
N ARG A 19 14.44 32.35 -12.70
CA ARG A 19 13.99 31.50 -13.80
C ARG A 19 12.70 30.73 -13.48
N ILE A 20 12.57 30.19 -12.27
CA ILE A 20 11.40 29.42 -11.83
C ILE A 20 10.15 30.29 -11.71
N GLN A 21 10.31 31.60 -11.45
CA GLN A 21 9.19 32.54 -11.35
C GLN A 21 8.58 32.95 -12.70
N GLN A 22 9.21 32.59 -13.82
CA GLN A 22 8.67 32.91 -15.15
C GLN A 22 7.40 32.11 -15.47
N ALA A 23 6.51 32.69 -16.28
CA ALA A 23 5.17 32.16 -16.54
C ALA A 23 5.17 30.72 -17.07
N ASP A 24 6.12 30.36 -17.95
CA ASP A 24 6.23 29.01 -18.50
C ASP A 24 6.54 27.97 -17.41
N CYS A 25 7.40 28.31 -16.45
CA CYS A 25 7.72 27.47 -15.31
C CYS A 25 6.58 27.37 -14.30
N GLN A 26 5.81 28.44 -14.11
CA GLN A 26 4.63 28.43 -13.24
C GLN A 26 3.49 27.59 -13.85
N GLU A 27 3.31 27.65 -15.17
CA GLU A 27 2.25 26.91 -15.87
C GLU A 27 2.60 25.44 -16.13
N ARG A 28 3.85 25.15 -16.52
CA ARG A 28 4.27 23.82 -16.99
C ARG A 28 5.15 23.06 -16.00
N GLY A 29 5.54 23.70 -14.90
CA GLY A 29 6.52 23.18 -13.96
C GLY A 29 7.97 23.37 -14.46
N TRP A 30 8.91 22.85 -13.70
CA TRP A 30 10.34 23.00 -13.96
C TRP A 30 11.13 21.74 -13.55
N LEU A 31 12.29 21.54 -14.18
CA LEU A 31 13.24 20.49 -13.86
C LEU A 31 14.63 21.11 -13.74
N LEU A 32 15.28 20.91 -12.60
CA LEU A 32 16.64 21.38 -12.36
C LEU A 32 17.60 20.21 -12.55
N ASP A 33 18.48 20.31 -13.56
CA ASP A 33 19.49 19.30 -13.84
C ASP A 33 20.82 19.69 -13.18
N GLY A 34 21.32 18.80 -12.31
CA GLY A 34 22.60 19.00 -11.62
C GLY A 34 22.63 20.19 -10.65
N PHE A 35 21.48 20.60 -10.10
CA PHE A 35 21.33 21.61 -9.05
C PHE A 35 20.25 21.16 -8.05
N PRO A 36 20.41 21.39 -6.73
CA PRO A 36 21.56 21.98 -6.05
C PRO A 36 22.79 21.06 -6.00
N ARG A 37 23.98 21.67 -5.83
CA ARG A 37 25.29 20.99 -5.70
C ARG A 37 25.93 21.15 -4.34
N THR A 38 25.40 22.02 -3.49
CA THR A 38 25.85 22.22 -2.11
C THR A 38 24.66 22.26 -1.16
N ARG A 39 24.91 22.03 0.13
CA ARG A 39 23.90 22.16 1.18
C ARG A 39 23.33 23.58 1.25
N ALA A 40 24.17 24.60 1.13
CA ALA A 40 23.75 26.00 1.19
C ALA A 40 22.81 26.37 0.04
N GLN A 41 23.03 25.85 -1.17
CA GLN A 41 22.09 26.01 -2.29
C GLN A 41 20.73 25.35 -2.00
N ALA A 42 20.72 24.16 -1.40
CA ALA A 42 19.51 23.44 -1.03
C ALA A 42 18.69 24.17 0.06
N ASP A 43 19.37 24.65 1.10
CA ASP A 43 18.74 25.43 2.18
C ASP A 43 18.17 26.75 1.63
N ALA A 44 18.91 27.44 0.74
CA ALA A 44 18.46 28.69 0.14
C ALA A 44 17.19 28.51 -0.72
N LEU A 45 17.09 27.44 -1.52
CA LEU A 45 15.85 27.13 -2.24
C LEU A 45 14.65 26.99 -1.30
N THR A 46 14.84 26.29 -0.17
CA THR A 46 13.78 26.05 0.79
C THR A 46 13.38 27.33 1.53
N ALA A 47 14.36 28.18 1.87
CA ALA A 47 14.13 29.47 2.51
C ALA A 47 13.34 30.44 1.62
N GLU A 48 13.56 30.41 0.30
CA GLU A 48 12.80 31.17 -0.70
C GLU A 48 11.41 30.56 -0.99
N GLY A 49 11.01 29.51 -0.26
CA GLY A 49 9.70 28.87 -0.38
C GLY A 49 9.55 27.99 -1.61
N VAL A 50 10.64 27.63 -2.31
CA VAL A 50 10.59 26.70 -3.44
C VAL A 50 10.25 25.31 -2.93
N LYS A 51 9.11 24.78 -3.38
CA LYS A 51 8.67 23.42 -3.07
C LYS A 51 9.16 22.48 -4.16
N VAL A 52 10.15 21.67 -3.82
CA VAL A 52 10.59 20.56 -4.67
C VAL A 52 9.59 19.42 -4.53
N ASP A 53 9.05 18.95 -5.66
CA ASP A 53 8.08 17.85 -5.67
C ASP A 53 8.76 16.46 -5.67
N ALA A 54 9.91 16.33 -6.34
CA ALA A 54 10.74 15.13 -6.33
C ALA A 54 12.23 15.47 -6.48
N PHE A 55 13.09 14.71 -5.81
CA PHE A 55 14.55 14.77 -5.95
C PHE A 55 15.05 13.43 -6.48
N VAL A 56 15.32 13.35 -7.79
CA VAL A 56 15.71 12.11 -8.45
C VAL A 56 17.23 11.95 -8.43
N LEU A 57 17.71 10.87 -7.82
CA LEU A 57 19.13 10.50 -7.78
C LEU A 57 19.34 9.24 -8.63
N LEU A 58 20.25 9.33 -9.61
CA LEU A 58 20.63 8.19 -10.44
C LEU A 58 21.85 7.50 -9.83
N ASP A 59 21.65 6.29 -9.31
CA ASP A 59 22.71 5.45 -8.77
C ASP A 59 23.38 4.69 -9.92
N VAL A 60 24.68 4.95 -10.13
CA VAL A 60 25.49 4.31 -11.17
C VAL A 60 26.86 4.00 -10.60
N PRO A 61 27.43 2.80 -10.81
CA PRO A 61 28.79 2.51 -10.37
C PRO A 61 29.82 3.48 -10.95
N ASP A 62 30.81 3.88 -10.15
CA ASP A 62 31.85 4.84 -10.54
C ASP A 62 32.57 4.45 -11.82
N GLU A 63 32.95 3.18 -11.95
CA GLU A 63 33.66 2.69 -13.13
C GLU A 63 32.82 2.81 -14.41
N VAL A 64 31.49 2.67 -14.29
CA VAL A 64 30.57 2.92 -15.40
C VAL A 64 30.49 4.41 -15.72
N LEU A 65 30.39 5.28 -14.71
CA LEU A 65 30.37 6.74 -14.90
C LEU A 65 31.65 7.24 -15.56
N VAL A 66 32.81 6.80 -15.07
CA VAL A 66 34.13 7.12 -15.65
C VAL A 66 34.18 6.67 -17.11
N ARG A 67 33.81 5.41 -17.39
CA ARG A 67 33.77 4.89 -18.76
C ARG A 67 32.85 5.72 -19.68
N ARG A 68 31.65 6.09 -19.19
CA ARG A 68 30.67 6.91 -19.93
C ARG A 68 31.20 8.32 -20.23
N VAL A 69 31.95 8.92 -19.30
CA VAL A 69 32.56 10.24 -19.49
C VAL A 69 33.72 10.16 -20.49
N VAL A 70 34.64 9.22 -20.31
CA VAL A 70 35.83 9.06 -21.17
C VAL A 70 35.46 8.69 -22.61
N GLY A 71 34.39 7.91 -22.79
CA GLY A 71 33.87 7.52 -24.10
C GLY A 71 33.08 8.63 -24.83
N ARG A 72 32.80 9.77 -24.18
CA ARG A 72 32.01 10.86 -24.75
C ARG A 72 32.79 11.64 -25.81
N ARG A 73 32.10 11.99 -26.90
CA ARG A 73 32.65 12.74 -28.01
C ARG A 73 31.71 13.87 -28.42
N LEU A 74 32.26 14.99 -28.84
CA LEU A 74 31.54 16.15 -29.36
C LEU A 74 31.82 16.28 -30.86
N ASP A 75 30.76 16.40 -31.64
CA ASP A 75 30.87 16.87 -33.02
C ASP A 75 30.99 18.40 -33.01
N PRO A 76 32.15 18.98 -33.42
CA PRO A 76 32.38 20.42 -33.35
C PRO A 76 31.51 21.21 -34.35
N GLU A 77 30.99 20.57 -35.40
CA GLU A 77 30.15 21.25 -36.40
C GLU A 77 28.68 21.34 -35.95
N THR A 78 28.15 20.26 -35.36
CA THR A 78 26.73 20.17 -35.01
C THR A 78 26.44 20.40 -33.53
N GLY A 79 27.47 20.33 -32.68
CA GLY A 79 27.32 20.32 -31.22
C GLY A 79 26.74 19.02 -30.65
N LYS A 80 26.43 18.02 -31.49
CA LYS A 80 25.85 16.74 -31.07
C LYS A 80 26.88 15.93 -30.27
N ILE A 81 26.41 15.33 -29.18
CA ILE A 81 27.21 14.46 -28.32
C ILE A 81 27.03 13.01 -28.77
N TYR A 82 28.14 12.32 -28.95
CA TYR A 82 28.23 10.89 -29.26
C TYR A 82 28.93 10.13 -28.13
N HIS A 83 28.80 8.81 -28.13
CA HIS A 83 29.57 7.93 -27.26
C HIS A 83 30.11 6.76 -28.08
N LEU A 84 31.40 6.47 -27.97
CA LEU A 84 32.06 5.47 -28.81
C LEU A 84 31.43 4.07 -28.76
N GLU A 85 30.95 3.66 -27.58
CA GLU A 85 30.27 2.37 -27.36
C GLU A 85 28.73 2.47 -27.40
N PHE A 86 28.13 3.28 -26.53
CA PHE A 86 26.67 3.31 -26.32
C PHE A 86 25.86 4.15 -27.32
N SER A 87 26.50 5.01 -28.12
CA SER A 87 25.83 5.88 -29.10
C SER A 87 26.82 6.30 -30.19
N PRO A 88 27.31 5.33 -31.00
CA PRO A 88 28.35 5.59 -32.00
C PRO A 88 27.83 6.52 -33.11
N PRO A 89 28.73 7.23 -33.80
CA PRO A 89 28.38 8.08 -34.93
C PRO A 89 27.81 7.28 -36.10
N GLU A 90 26.87 7.90 -36.82
CA GLU A 90 26.12 7.29 -37.92
C GLU A 90 26.99 7.08 -39.18
N SER A 91 28.11 7.79 -39.30
CA SER A 91 29.03 7.68 -40.44
C SER A 91 30.49 7.85 -40.01
N GLU A 92 31.40 7.27 -40.80
CA GLU A 92 32.85 7.40 -40.58
C GLU A 92 33.35 8.85 -40.76
N ALA A 93 32.68 9.64 -41.61
CA ALA A 93 32.99 11.07 -41.76
C ALA A 93 32.73 11.85 -40.46
N VAL A 94 31.58 11.58 -39.79
CA VAL A 94 31.27 12.19 -38.49
C VAL A 94 32.26 11.69 -37.43
N LYS A 95 32.58 10.39 -37.42
CA LYS A 95 33.53 9.79 -36.49
C LYS A 95 34.93 10.43 -36.56
N ALA A 96 35.43 10.71 -37.76
CA ALA A 96 36.75 11.28 -37.98
C ALA A 96 36.91 12.70 -37.41
N ARG A 97 35.82 13.48 -37.34
CA ARG A 97 35.83 14.85 -36.80
C ARG A 97 35.44 14.95 -35.32
N LEU A 98 35.06 13.84 -34.68
CA LEU A 98 34.69 13.84 -33.27
C LEU A 98 35.86 14.22 -32.38
N THR A 99 35.63 15.15 -31.46
CA THR A 99 36.62 15.59 -30.48
C THR A 99 36.23 15.16 -29.07
N GLN A 100 37.22 14.87 -28.24
CA GLN A 100 36.99 14.69 -26.80
C GLN A 100 37.05 16.06 -26.12
N ARG A 101 36.10 16.33 -25.23
CA ARG A 101 36.14 17.57 -24.44
C ARG A 101 37.32 17.52 -23.47
N SER A 102 37.91 18.68 -23.19
CA SER A 102 39.01 18.79 -22.23
C SER A 102 38.65 18.31 -20.82
N ASP A 103 37.36 18.24 -20.49
CA ASP A 103 36.87 17.77 -19.19
C ASP A 103 36.57 16.27 -19.13
N ASP A 104 36.58 15.57 -20.26
CA ASP A 104 36.18 14.18 -20.39
C ASP A 104 37.35 13.20 -20.17
N THR A 105 38.26 13.52 -19.25
CA THR A 105 39.34 12.62 -18.83
C THR A 105 38.95 11.85 -17.57
N GLU A 106 39.62 10.72 -17.33
CA GLU A 106 39.38 9.90 -16.14
C GLU A 106 39.70 10.69 -14.85
N GLU A 107 40.82 11.42 -14.81
CA GLU A 107 41.23 12.19 -13.64
C GLU A 107 40.17 13.23 -13.27
N LYS A 108 39.67 13.97 -14.26
CA LYS A 108 38.62 14.97 -14.05
C LYS A 108 37.27 14.34 -13.71
N ALA A 109 36.97 13.13 -14.20
CA ALA A 109 35.78 12.40 -13.82
C ALA A 109 35.84 11.98 -12.34
N ARG A 110 36.97 11.42 -11.89
CA ARG A 110 37.16 11.00 -10.49
C ARG A 110 37.15 12.17 -9.51
N VAL A 111 37.74 13.32 -9.87
CA VAL A 111 37.62 14.56 -9.05
C VAL A 111 36.17 14.99 -8.91
N ARG A 112 35.37 14.93 -9.99
CA ARG A 112 33.94 15.27 -9.95
C ARG A 112 33.14 14.31 -9.08
N LEU A 113 33.45 13.00 -9.12
CA LEU A 113 32.82 12.00 -8.26
C LEU A 113 33.16 12.22 -6.79
N GLY A 114 34.42 12.52 -6.46
CA GLY A 114 34.83 12.86 -5.11
C GLY A 114 34.07 14.07 -4.55
N ASN A 115 33.97 15.14 -5.34
CA ASN A 115 33.17 16.31 -4.96
C ASN A 115 31.68 15.98 -4.82
N PHE A 116 31.13 15.16 -5.72
CA PHE A 116 29.74 14.71 -5.63
C PHE A 116 29.49 14.01 -4.30
N TYR A 117 30.28 13.00 -3.93
CA TYR A 117 30.10 12.28 -2.67
C TYR A 117 30.30 13.16 -1.43
N GLN A 118 31.19 14.15 -1.49
CA GLN A 118 31.38 15.11 -0.40
C GLN A 118 30.11 15.90 -0.04
N TYR A 119 29.27 16.22 -1.03
CA TYR A 119 28.10 17.09 -0.83
C TYR A 119 26.75 16.37 -0.93
N THR A 120 26.69 15.22 -1.60
CA THR A 120 25.42 14.50 -1.88
C THR A 120 24.66 14.18 -0.61
N ASP A 121 25.30 13.64 0.43
CA ASP A 121 24.60 13.26 1.67
C ASP A 121 23.97 14.48 2.36
N ALA A 122 24.67 15.61 2.36
CA ALA A 122 24.17 16.84 2.93
C ALA A 122 22.96 17.38 2.15
N ILE A 123 22.96 17.30 0.82
CA ILE A 123 21.83 17.71 -0.03
C ILE A 123 20.65 16.76 0.13
N VAL A 124 20.91 15.45 0.07
CA VAL A 124 19.90 14.40 0.22
C VAL A 124 19.21 14.49 1.58
N SER A 125 19.91 14.92 2.63
CA SER A 125 19.30 15.14 3.95
C SER A 125 18.18 16.20 3.94
N VAL A 126 18.29 17.23 3.08
CA VAL A 126 17.30 18.31 2.95
C VAL A 126 16.04 17.80 2.23
N PHE A 127 16.23 17.05 1.14
CA PHE A 127 15.14 16.55 0.29
C PHE A 127 14.77 15.09 0.56
N LYS A 128 15.11 14.57 1.74
CA LYS A 128 14.90 13.16 2.10
C LYS A 128 13.44 12.70 1.90
N PRO A 129 12.41 13.51 2.21
CA PRO A 129 11.01 13.12 1.95
C PRO A 129 10.68 12.99 0.44
N GLN A 130 11.38 13.73 -0.42
CA GLN A 130 11.16 13.78 -1.87
C GLN A 130 12.14 12.91 -2.66
N LEU A 131 13.10 12.26 -1.99
CA LEU A 131 14.18 11.50 -2.62
C LEU A 131 13.63 10.27 -3.35
N VAL A 132 13.94 10.17 -4.64
CA VAL A 132 13.72 8.97 -5.45
C VAL A 132 15.04 8.50 -6.02
N ARG A 133 15.51 7.33 -5.56
CA ARG A 133 16.71 6.68 -6.12
C ARG A 133 16.34 5.75 -7.26
N LEU A 134 17.02 5.89 -8.39
CA LEU A 134 16.84 5.06 -9.58
C LEU A 134 18.18 4.46 -10.00
N ASP A 135 18.15 3.22 -10.46
CA ASP A 135 19.31 2.55 -11.04
C ASP A 135 19.59 3.10 -12.44
N GLY A 136 20.62 3.94 -12.54
CA GLY A 136 21.04 4.58 -13.79
C GLY A 136 21.99 3.74 -14.64
N ASP A 137 22.35 2.52 -14.22
CA ASP A 137 23.18 1.60 -15.02
C ASP A 137 22.36 0.79 -16.04
N ARG A 138 21.04 0.97 -16.05
CA ARG A 138 20.13 0.33 -17.01
C ARG A 138 20.18 0.96 -18.39
N GLU A 139 19.52 0.30 -19.34
CA GLU A 139 19.30 0.84 -20.68
C GLU A 139 18.60 2.21 -20.62
N LYS A 140 19.01 3.16 -21.48
CA LYS A 140 18.49 4.53 -21.52
C LYS A 140 16.96 4.59 -21.54
N LYS A 141 16.29 3.68 -22.27
CA LYS A 141 14.82 3.59 -22.30
C LYS A 141 14.25 3.23 -20.93
N ALA A 142 14.80 2.24 -20.25
CA ALA A 142 14.34 1.83 -18.93
C ALA A 142 14.48 2.95 -17.89
N VAL A 143 15.63 3.64 -17.86
CA VAL A 143 15.85 4.79 -16.98
C VAL A 143 14.89 5.93 -17.31
N PHE A 144 14.69 6.24 -18.59
CA PHE A 144 13.73 7.25 -19.03
C PHE A 144 12.30 6.92 -18.57
N TYR A 145 11.84 5.68 -18.73
CA TYR A 145 10.52 5.27 -18.25
C TYR A 145 10.38 5.37 -16.74
N GLN A 146 11.43 5.05 -15.97
CA GLN A 146 11.41 5.22 -14.51
C GLN A 146 11.28 6.69 -14.10
N ILE A 147 12.05 7.58 -14.72
CA ILE A 147 11.95 9.03 -14.47
C ILE A 147 10.56 9.54 -14.90
N LYS A 148 10.10 9.17 -16.10
CA LYS A 148 8.77 9.54 -16.60
C LYS A 148 7.69 9.08 -15.62
N THR A 149 7.79 7.88 -15.07
CA THR A 149 6.85 7.35 -14.07
C THR A 149 6.80 8.25 -12.83
N VAL A 150 7.96 8.67 -12.31
CA VAL A 150 8.03 9.62 -11.18
C VAL A 150 7.35 10.93 -11.55
N LEU A 151 7.67 11.50 -12.72
CA LEU A 151 7.10 12.77 -13.16
C LEU A 151 5.58 12.67 -13.41
N ASP A 152 5.12 11.61 -14.06
CA ASP A 152 3.70 11.34 -14.31
C ASP A 152 2.92 11.36 -12.97
N GLN A 153 3.46 10.76 -11.91
CA GLN A 153 2.85 10.76 -10.57
C GLN A 153 2.71 12.15 -9.97
N LEU A 154 3.68 13.03 -10.18
CA LEU A 154 3.61 14.43 -9.75
C LEU A 154 2.57 15.21 -10.58
N THR A 155 2.41 14.83 -11.85
CA THR A 155 1.48 15.50 -12.77
C THR A 155 0.04 15.04 -12.66
N LYS A 156 -0.26 13.91 -12.01
CA LYS A 156 -1.63 13.45 -11.81
C LYS A 156 -2.33 14.19 -10.66
N PRO A 157 -3.62 14.54 -10.82
CA PRO A 157 -4.49 14.87 -9.71
C PRO A 157 -4.40 13.86 -8.57
N GLN A 158 -4.17 14.34 -7.36
CA GLN A 158 -4.07 13.55 -6.14
C GLN A 158 -5.45 13.39 -5.51
N VAL A 159 -5.82 12.18 -5.14
CA VAL A 159 -7.11 11.84 -4.55
C VAL A 159 -6.91 11.16 -3.21
N ILE A 160 -7.56 11.69 -2.18
CA ILE A 160 -7.75 11.01 -0.90
C ILE A 160 -9.22 10.63 -0.80
N PHE A 161 -9.49 9.33 -0.63
CA PHE A 161 -10.82 8.88 -0.27
C PHE A 161 -11.08 9.14 1.20
N VAL A 162 -12.21 9.76 1.52
CA VAL A 162 -12.60 10.04 2.90
C VAL A 162 -13.78 9.14 3.25
N LEU A 163 -13.53 8.12 4.08
CA LEU A 163 -14.49 7.07 4.43
C LEU A 163 -14.81 7.06 5.93
N GLY A 164 -15.92 6.43 6.28
CA GLY A 164 -16.44 6.38 7.64
C GLY A 164 -17.96 6.30 7.66
N GLY A 165 -18.54 5.84 8.76
CA GLY A 165 -19.99 5.65 8.89
C GLY A 165 -20.80 6.96 8.73
N PRO A 166 -22.12 6.87 8.50
CA PRO A 166 -22.95 8.06 8.42
C PRO A 166 -22.89 8.82 9.76
N GLY A 167 -22.60 10.13 9.74
CA GLY A 167 -22.46 10.93 10.97
C GLY A 167 -21.08 10.90 11.64
N SER A 168 -20.09 10.21 11.06
CA SER A 168 -18.72 10.17 11.61
C SER A 168 -17.94 11.49 11.54
N GLY A 169 -18.45 12.50 10.82
CA GLY A 169 -17.81 13.83 10.74
C GLY A 169 -16.90 14.07 9.53
N LYS A 170 -16.94 13.21 8.49
CA LYS A 170 -16.17 13.35 7.25
C LYS A 170 -16.19 14.77 6.66
N GLY A 171 -17.37 15.27 6.30
CA GLY A 171 -17.51 16.60 5.68
C GLY A 171 -16.97 17.75 6.53
N THR A 172 -17.10 17.67 7.86
CA THR A 172 -16.51 18.65 8.78
C THR A 172 -14.99 18.68 8.69
N GLN A 173 -14.36 17.51 8.64
CA GLN A 173 -12.90 17.39 8.54
C GLN A 173 -12.42 17.77 7.13
N CYS A 174 -13.18 17.43 6.08
CA CYS A 174 -12.89 17.88 4.71
C CYS A 174 -12.89 19.41 4.59
N ALA A 175 -13.83 20.11 5.23
CA ALA A 175 -13.87 21.58 5.21
C ALA A 175 -12.60 22.20 5.82
N ASN A 176 -12.07 21.63 6.91
CA ASN A 176 -10.81 22.08 7.50
C ASN A 176 -9.62 21.81 6.57
N LEU A 177 -9.60 20.66 5.88
CA LEU A 177 -8.54 20.33 4.91
C LEU A 177 -8.57 21.21 3.67
N VAL A 178 -9.75 21.61 3.20
CA VAL A 178 -9.90 22.61 2.13
C VAL A 178 -9.26 23.93 2.57
N ARG A 179 -9.59 24.41 3.77
CA ARG A 179 -9.06 25.67 4.33
C ARG A 179 -7.54 25.67 4.47
N ASP A 180 -6.96 24.62 5.05
CA ASP A 180 -5.55 24.64 5.47
C ASP A 180 -4.59 24.07 4.41
N TYR A 181 -5.07 23.20 3.51
CA TYR A 181 -4.23 22.50 2.53
C TYR A 181 -4.65 22.71 1.06
N GLY A 182 -5.74 23.46 0.82
CA GLY A 182 -6.19 23.81 -0.53
C GLY A 182 -6.75 22.64 -1.35
N PHE A 183 -7.30 21.62 -0.68
CA PHE A 183 -8.00 20.54 -1.38
C PHE A 183 -9.34 21.03 -1.96
N VAL A 184 -9.76 20.40 -3.05
CA VAL A 184 -11.14 20.45 -3.54
C VAL A 184 -11.93 19.32 -2.88
N HIS A 185 -13.01 19.66 -2.17
CA HIS A 185 -13.89 18.67 -1.53
C HIS A 185 -15.02 18.26 -2.46
N LEU A 186 -15.07 16.97 -2.80
CA LEU A 186 -16.10 16.36 -3.63
C LEU A 186 -16.87 15.33 -2.82
N SER A 187 -18.05 15.73 -2.32
CA SER A 187 -18.95 14.82 -1.61
C SER A 187 -19.83 14.07 -2.61
N ALA A 188 -19.61 12.76 -2.74
CA ALA A 188 -20.41 11.93 -3.65
C ALA A 188 -21.90 12.00 -3.33
N GLY A 189 -22.25 12.13 -2.04
CA GLY A 189 -23.64 12.29 -1.62
C GLY A 189 -24.24 13.64 -2.03
N ASP A 190 -23.46 14.72 -2.02
CA ASP A 190 -23.95 16.04 -2.44
C ASP A 190 -24.07 16.13 -3.96
N LEU A 191 -23.09 15.61 -4.72
CA LEU A 191 -23.16 15.52 -6.18
C LEU A 191 -24.41 14.76 -6.65
N LEU A 192 -24.75 13.64 -5.99
CA LEU A 192 -25.97 12.88 -6.28
C LEU A 192 -27.25 13.69 -5.95
N ARG A 193 -27.27 14.46 -4.86
CA ARG A 193 -28.41 15.30 -4.48
C ARG A 193 -28.61 16.46 -5.46
N GLU A 194 -27.53 17.07 -5.92
CA GLU A 194 -27.53 18.14 -6.93
C GLU A 194 -28.03 17.60 -8.27
N GLU A 195 -27.55 16.45 -8.71
CA GLU A 195 -28.01 15.81 -9.96
C GLU A 195 -29.50 15.47 -9.90
N ARG A 196 -29.98 14.99 -8.75
CA ARG A 196 -31.41 14.78 -8.50
C ARG A 196 -32.19 16.10 -8.62
N GLN A 197 -31.72 17.19 -8.01
CA GLN A 197 -32.40 18.49 -8.04
C GLN A 197 -32.42 19.10 -9.45
N ARG A 198 -31.41 18.83 -10.27
CA ARG A 198 -31.32 19.29 -11.65
C ARG A 198 -32.41 18.69 -12.55
N GLY A 199 -32.98 17.54 -12.17
CA GLY A 199 -34.06 16.88 -12.91
C GLY A 199 -33.61 16.11 -14.16
N GLY A 200 -32.41 15.52 -14.13
CA GLY A 200 -31.87 14.72 -15.23
C GLY A 200 -32.46 13.30 -15.36
N PRO A 201 -32.05 12.52 -16.38
CA PRO A 201 -32.58 11.16 -16.62
C PRO A 201 -32.31 10.18 -15.47
N ASN A 202 -31.32 10.47 -14.62
CA ASN A 202 -30.99 9.66 -13.45
C ASN A 202 -31.72 10.10 -12.16
N ALA A 203 -32.50 11.19 -12.17
CA ALA A 203 -33.02 11.81 -10.96
C ALA A 203 -33.94 10.88 -10.14
N GLU A 204 -34.89 10.20 -10.79
CA GLU A 204 -35.79 9.25 -10.10
C GLU A 204 -35.04 8.03 -9.56
N LEU A 205 -34.06 7.53 -10.32
CA LEU A 205 -33.22 6.41 -9.90
C LEU A 205 -32.41 6.79 -8.65
N ILE A 206 -31.78 7.97 -8.65
CA ILE A 206 -31.01 8.47 -7.51
C ILE A 206 -31.91 8.66 -6.28
N GLU A 207 -33.11 9.22 -6.44
CA GLU A 207 -34.09 9.41 -5.35
C GLU A 207 -34.43 8.09 -4.65
N ASN A 208 -34.76 7.05 -5.42
CA ASN A 208 -35.13 5.75 -4.88
C ASN A 208 -33.97 5.11 -4.09
N TYR A 209 -32.75 5.14 -4.64
CA TYR A 209 -31.59 4.55 -3.97
C TYR A 209 -31.19 5.31 -2.69
N ILE A 210 -31.24 6.65 -2.71
CA ILE A 210 -30.96 7.47 -1.52
C ILE A 210 -31.98 7.18 -0.41
N ARG A 211 -33.28 7.16 -0.76
CA ARG A 211 -34.36 6.89 0.20
C ARG A 211 -34.24 5.52 0.84
N GLU A 212 -33.82 4.51 0.07
CA GLU A 212 -33.66 3.14 0.56
C GLU A 212 -32.32 2.89 1.29
N GLY A 213 -31.40 3.85 1.26
CA GLY A 213 -30.05 3.68 1.82
C GLY A 213 -29.18 2.69 1.03
N LYS A 214 -29.47 2.52 -0.26
CA LYS A 214 -28.72 1.68 -1.20
C LYS A 214 -27.60 2.48 -1.89
N ILE A 215 -26.67 1.78 -2.51
CA ILE A 215 -25.56 2.38 -3.27
C ILE A 215 -26.00 2.60 -4.72
N VAL A 216 -25.92 3.85 -5.19
CA VAL A 216 -26.21 4.22 -6.58
C VAL A 216 -25.22 3.52 -7.53
N PRO A 217 -25.63 3.10 -8.73
CA PRO A 217 -24.74 2.52 -9.73
C PRO A 217 -23.43 3.30 -9.93
N VAL A 218 -22.34 2.57 -10.15
CA VAL A 218 -20.99 3.12 -10.13
C VAL A 218 -20.74 4.10 -11.27
N GLU A 219 -21.31 3.85 -12.45
CA GLU A 219 -21.13 4.66 -13.66
C GLU A 219 -21.63 6.09 -13.46
N ILE A 220 -22.78 6.23 -12.78
CA ILE A 220 -23.36 7.53 -12.46
C ILE A 220 -22.46 8.27 -11.47
N THR A 221 -22.08 7.60 -10.38
CA THR A 221 -21.34 8.26 -9.29
C THR A 221 -19.93 8.66 -9.73
N VAL A 222 -19.22 7.77 -10.45
CA VAL A 222 -17.88 8.06 -10.98
C VAL A 222 -17.93 9.14 -12.05
N GLY A 223 -18.95 9.12 -12.93
CA GLY A 223 -19.16 10.16 -13.95
C GLY A 223 -19.35 11.55 -13.34
N LEU A 224 -20.16 11.66 -12.28
CA LEU A 224 -20.38 12.92 -11.57
C LEU A 224 -19.10 13.41 -10.88
N ILE A 225 -18.34 12.52 -10.22
CA ILE A 225 -17.07 12.90 -9.59
C ILE A 225 -16.06 13.36 -10.65
N LYS A 226 -15.94 12.64 -11.78
CA LYS A 226 -15.04 13.02 -12.88
C LYS A 226 -15.35 14.41 -13.42
N ALA A 227 -16.62 14.68 -13.75
CA ALA A 227 -17.04 15.99 -14.24
C ALA A 227 -16.76 17.11 -13.23
N ALA A 228 -16.97 16.87 -11.94
CA ALA A 228 -16.68 17.84 -10.88
C ALA A 228 -15.17 18.09 -10.72
N MET A 229 -14.33 17.05 -10.86
CA MET A 229 -12.88 17.19 -10.86
C MET A 229 -12.41 18.07 -12.03
N GLU A 230 -12.87 17.78 -13.24
CA GLU A 230 -12.54 18.53 -14.45
C GLU A 230 -12.98 19.99 -14.37
N GLN A 231 -14.20 20.25 -13.90
CA GLN A 231 -14.74 21.61 -13.76
C GLN A 231 -13.97 22.44 -12.72
N SER A 232 -13.46 21.80 -11.66
CA SER A 232 -12.73 22.51 -10.61
C SER A 232 -11.37 23.05 -11.06
N GLY A 233 -10.74 22.44 -12.07
CA GLY A 233 -9.34 22.69 -12.44
C GLY A 233 -8.33 22.36 -11.33
N GLY A 234 -8.78 21.76 -10.22
CA GLY A 234 -7.95 21.44 -9.06
C GLY A 234 -7.00 20.28 -9.32
N ARG A 235 -6.01 20.12 -8.43
CA ARG A 235 -5.03 19.01 -8.48
C ARG A 235 -5.01 18.15 -7.22
N LYS A 236 -5.75 18.54 -6.18
CA LYS A 236 -5.83 17.82 -4.90
C LYS A 236 -7.29 17.67 -4.52
N PHE A 237 -7.75 16.44 -4.35
CA PHE A 237 -9.17 16.11 -4.21
C PHE A 237 -9.42 15.26 -2.96
N LEU A 238 -10.44 15.64 -2.21
CA LEU A 238 -11.03 14.83 -1.15
C LEU A 238 -12.34 14.27 -1.68
N VAL A 239 -12.36 12.97 -1.98
CA VAL A 239 -13.57 12.28 -2.43
C VAL A 239 -14.26 11.70 -1.20
N ASP A 240 -15.30 12.39 -0.71
CA ASP A 240 -16.00 12.07 0.54
C ASP A 240 -17.16 11.11 0.30
N GLY A 241 -17.15 10.00 1.04
CA GLY A 241 -18.22 9.03 1.06
C GLY A 241 -18.29 8.20 -0.23
N PHE A 242 -17.17 8.00 -0.91
CA PHE A 242 -16.98 7.08 -2.03
C PHE A 242 -15.53 6.57 -2.00
N PRO A 243 -15.25 5.31 -2.38
CA PRO A 243 -16.18 4.25 -2.78
C PRO A 243 -16.96 3.64 -1.60
N ARG A 244 -18.18 3.13 -1.86
CA ARG A 244 -19.04 2.51 -0.83
C ARG A 244 -19.22 1.00 -0.96
N SER A 245 -18.75 0.41 -2.05
CA SER A 245 -18.73 -1.03 -2.31
C SER A 245 -17.46 -1.42 -3.07
N LEU A 246 -17.19 -2.73 -3.16
CA LEU A 246 -16.10 -3.23 -4.00
C LEU A 246 -16.35 -2.89 -5.47
N ASP A 247 -17.59 -3.01 -5.96
CA ASP A 247 -17.99 -2.61 -7.32
C ASP A 247 -17.70 -1.12 -7.59
N ASN A 248 -17.97 -0.24 -6.62
CA ASN A 248 -17.59 1.18 -6.74
C ASN A 248 -16.07 1.36 -6.86
N THR A 249 -15.32 0.56 -6.10
CA THR A 249 -13.85 0.62 -6.12
C THR A 249 -13.32 0.16 -7.47
N GLU A 250 -13.84 -0.94 -8.01
CA GLU A 250 -13.47 -1.46 -9.32
C GLU A 250 -13.82 -0.48 -10.44
N GLY A 251 -15.04 0.05 -10.45
CA GLY A 251 -15.46 1.03 -11.45
C GLY A 251 -14.67 2.34 -11.38
N TRP A 252 -14.26 2.79 -10.17
CA TRP A 252 -13.34 3.92 -10.04
C TRP A 252 -12.02 3.65 -10.74
N PHE A 253 -11.35 2.53 -10.44
CA PHE A 253 -10.05 2.24 -11.03
C PHE A 253 -10.14 1.96 -12.53
N ALA A 254 -11.27 1.42 -13.00
CA ALA A 254 -11.50 1.22 -14.43
C ALA A 254 -11.62 2.54 -15.21
N VAL A 255 -12.22 3.57 -14.62
CA VAL A 255 -12.50 4.85 -15.30
C VAL A 255 -11.46 5.92 -15.01
N MET A 256 -11.03 6.03 -13.75
CA MET A 256 -10.18 7.12 -13.23
C MET A 256 -8.74 6.67 -12.95
N GLY A 257 -8.46 5.37 -12.91
CA GLY A 257 -7.19 4.84 -12.37
C GLY A 257 -5.92 5.30 -13.10
N ASP A 258 -6.02 5.67 -14.38
CA ASP A 258 -4.91 6.24 -15.14
C ASP A 258 -4.80 7.76 -15.01
N ASP A 259 -5.94 8.43 -14.81
CA ASP A 259 -6.07 9.89 -14.82
C ASP A 259 -5.70 10.52 -13.47
N VAL A 260 -5.79 9.76 -12.38
CA VAL A 260 -5.60 10.25 -11.01
C VAL A 260 -4.70 9.33 -10.19
N ALA A 261 -4.04 9.89 -9.18
CA ALA A 261 -3.28 9.15 -8.19
C ALA A 261 -4.07 9.07 -6.88
N VAL A 262 -4.47 7.86 -6.47
CA VAL A 262 -5.08 7.65 -5.15
C VAL A 262 -3.98 7.54 -4.11
N SER A 263 -3.84 8.56 -3.26
CA SER A 263 -2.73 8.66 -2.31
C SER A 263 -3.00 7.83 -1.04
N MET A 264 -4.23 7.88 -0.52
CA MET A 264 -4.63 7.15 0.70
C MET A 264 -6.15 7.14 0.90
N VAL A 265 -6.60 6.35 1.88
CA VAL A 265 -7.95 6.38 2.45
C VAL A 265 -7.86 6.96 3.86
N LEU A 266 -8.47 8.13 4.08
CA LEU A 266 -8.68 8.67 5.41
C LEU A 266 -9.98 8.09 5.99
N PHE A 267 -9.84 7.23 7.01
CA PHE A 267 -10.96 6.53 7.61
C PHE A 267 -11.31 7.10 8.99
N PHE A 268 -12.55 7.54 9.16
CA PHE A 268 -13.07 8.01 10.44
C PHE A 268 -13.84 6.90 11.15
N ASP A 269 -13.22 6.34 12.18
CA ASP A 269 -13.85 5.36 13.06
C ASP A 269 -14.76 6.05 14.09
N CYS A 270 -15.97 5.54 14.23
CA CYS A 270 -16.99 6.11 15.12
C CYS A 270 -17.98 5.03 15.56
N PRO A 271 -18.28 4.90 16.86
CA PRO A 271 -19.34 4.04 17.34
C PRO A 271 -20.72 4.43 16.78
N GLU A 272 -21.57 3.43 16.50
CA GLU A 272 -22.93 3.64 15.98
C GLU A 272 -23.80 4.47 16.91
N GLU A 273 -23.60 4.37 18.22
CA GLU A 273 -24.33 5.15 19.23
C GLU A 273 -24.04 6.64 19.08
N VAL A 274 -22.77 6.99 18.91
CA VAL A 274 -22.33 8.38 18.71
C VAL A 274 -22.82 8.91 17.36
N MET A 275 -22.74 8.08 16.30
CA MET A 275 -23.24 8.43 14.98
C MET A 275 -24.76 8.67 14.99
N THR A 276 -25.52 7.85 15.70
CA THR A 276 -26.98 7.98 15.83
C THR A 276 -27.35 9.31 16.45
N GLN A 277 -26.72 9.67 17.58
CA GLN A 277 -26.96 10.95 18.25
C GLN A 277 -26.66 12.14 17.33
N ARG A 278 -25.55 12.08 16.58
CA ARG A 278 -25.16 13.14 15.63
C ARG A 278 -26.15 13.26 14.47
N LEU A 279 -26.63 12.15 13.92
CA LEU A 279 -27.56 12.14 12.79
C LEU A 279 -28.94 12.65 13.18
N LEU A 280 -29.47 12.25 14.34
CA LEU A 280 -30.76 12.74 14.84
C LEU A 280 -30.72 14.26 15.08
N LYS A 281 -29.67 14.76 15.74
CA LYS A 281 -29.47 16.20 15.95
C LYS A 281 -29.34 16.97 14.64
N ARG A 282 -28.73 16.36 13.61
CA ARG A 282 -28.64 16.97 12.27
C ARG A 282 -30.00 17.01 11.58
N GLY A 283 -30.81 15.95 11.71
CA GLY A 283 -32.15 15.86 11.14
C GLY A 283 -33.08 16.98 11.57
N GLU A 284 -32.89 17.53 12.78
CA GLU A 284 -33.64 18.69 13.30
C GLU A 284 -33.43 19.98 12.48
N SER A 285 -32.30 20.10 11.76
CA SER A 285 -31.90 21.35 11.10
C SER A 285 -31.59 21.22 9.60
N SER A 286 -31.28 20.03 9.09
CA SER A 286 -30.74 19.89 7.73
C SER A 286 -31.77 19.62 6.64
N GLY A 287 -33.04 19.38 6.97
CA GLY A 287 -34.08 19.02 5.98
C GLY A 287 -33.79 17.72 5.20
N ARG A 288 -32.92 16.85 5.72
CA ARG A 288 -32.51 15.60 5.07
C ARG A 288 -33.51 14.50 5.35
N ILE A 289 -34.12 13.96 4.30
CA ILE A 289 -35.15 12.91 4.40
C ILE A 289 -34.61 11.58 4.96
N ASP A 290 -33.29 11.36 4.86
CA ASP A 290 -32.59 10.13 5.27
C ASP A 290 -32.01 10.17 6.71
N ASP A 291 -32.31 11.22 7.48
CA ASP A 291 -31.87 11.39 8.87
C ASP A 291 -33.00 11.06 9.88
N ASN A 292 -33.72 9.97 9.65
CA ASN A 292 -34.68 9.37 10.59
C ASN A 292 -34.18 7.99 11.08
N ILE A 293 -34.69 7.51 12.22
CA ILE A 293 -34.14 6.32 12.89
C ILE A 293 -34.14 5.06 12.00
N GLU A 294 -35.18 4.85 11.19
CA GLU A 294 -35.27 3.69 10.29
C GLU A 294 -34.25 3.77 9.16
N ALA A 295 -34.10 4.95 8.55
CA ALA A 295 -33.10 5.21 7.51
C ALA A 295 -31.68 5.09 8.06
N ILE A 296 -31.41 5.60 9.27
CA ILE A 296 -30.12 5.50 9.94
C ILE A 296 -29.70 4.03 10.12
N GLN A 297 -30.59 3.17 10.63
CA GLN A 297 -30.30 1.75 10.80
C GLN A 297 -30.01 1.04 9.47
N LYS A 298 -30.75 1.36 8.41
CA LYS A 298 -30.47 0.83 7.05
C LYS A 298 -29.07 1.25 6.59
N ARG A 299 -28.69 2.51 6.79
CA ARG A 299 -27.38 3.04 6.40
C ARG A 299 -26.23 2.39 7.19
N PHE A 300 -26.41 2.07 8.47
CA PHE A 300 -25.41 1.32 9.23
C PHE A 300 -25.23 -0.09 8.69
N ARG A 301 -26.32 -0.81 8.38
CA ARG A 301 -26.24 -2.13 7.73
C ARG A 301 -25.50 -2.05 6.39
N THR A 302 -25.90 -1.15 5.50
CA THR A 302 -25.22 -0.96 4.20
C THR A 302 -23.74 -0.64 4.40
N PHE A 303 -23.40 0.26 5.33
CA PHE A 303 -22.02 0.62 5.61
C PHE A 303 -21.20 -0.58 6.11
N ARG A 304 -21.73 -1.35 7.06
CA ARG A 304 -21.08 -2.53 7.63
C ARG A 304 -20.89 -3.64 6.60
N ASP A 305 -21.92 -3.90 5.81
CA ASP A 305 -21.96 -5.06 4.91
C ASP A 305 -21.27 -4.78 3.57
N GLN A 306 -21.25 -3.53 3.11
CA GLN A 306 -20.73 -3.16 1.78
C GLN A 306 -19.54 -2.20 1.82
N SER A 307 -19.55 -1.19 2.71
CA SER A 307 -18.48 -0.18 2.74
C SER A 307 -17.27 -0.60 3.59
N MET A 308 -17.44 -1.30 4.70
CA MET A 308 -16.30 -1.81 5.49
C MET A 308 -15.39 -2.76 4.70
N PRO A 309 -15.90 -3.69 3.85
CA PRO A 309 -15.05 -4.47 2.95
C PRO A 309 -14.10 -3.64 2.09
N VAL A 310 -14.52 -2.45 1.66
CA VAL A 310 -13.66 -1.50 0.91
C VAL A 310 -12.52 -0.99 1.81
N VAL A 311 -12.85 -0.56 3.03
CA VAL A 311 -11.87 -0.08 4.00
C VAL A 311 -10.87 -1.19 4.33
N GLU A 312 -11.33 -2.42 4.58
CA GLU A 312 -10.45 -3.56 4.84
C GLU A 312 -9.53 -3.87 3.67
N ASN A 313 -10.04 -3.75 2.43
CA ASN A 313 -9.23 -3.94 1.23
C ASN A 313 -8.10 -2.90 1.12
N PHE A 314 -8.42 -1.62 1.29
CA PHE A 314 -7.38 -0.58 1.32
C PHE A 314 -6.45 -0.69 2.54
N ARG A 315 -6.93 -1.24 3.67
CA ARG A 315 -6.10 -1.49 4.85
C ARG A 315 -5.05 -2.57 4.56
N ARG A 316 -5.43 -3.65 3.85
CA ARG A 316 -4.50 -4.68 3.37
C ARG A 316 -3.45 -4.13 2.40
N LEU A 317 -3.78 -3.06 1.67
CA LEU A 317 -2.86 -2.33 0.81
C LEU A 317 -1.95 -1.34 1.56
N GLY A 318 -2.10 -1.19 2.87
CA GLY A 318 -1.36 -0.19 3.66
C GLY A 318 -1.78 1.27 3.38
N LEU A 319 -2.91 1.46 2.69
CA LEU A 319 -3.39 2.76 2.23
C LEU A 319 -4.36 3.45 3.20
N VAL A 320 -4.84 2.75 4.23
CA VAL A 320 -5.73 3.36 5.23
C VAL A 320 -4.92 4.13 6.26
N ARG A 321 -5.39 5.34 6.57
CA ARG A 321 -5.03 6.09 7.78
C ARG A 321 -6.30 6.30 8.58
N GLU A 322 -6.30 5.78 9.80
CA GLU A 322 -7.50 5.72 10.63
C GLU A 322 -7.44 6.74 11.76
N VAL A 323 -8.58 7.40 12.02
CA VAL A 323 -8.75 8.36 13.09
C VAL A 323 -10.06 8.10 13.81
N SER A 324 -9.99 7.88 15.12
CA SER A 324 -11.20 7.92 15.96
C SER A 324 -11.80 9.32 15.94
N SER A 325 -13.08 9.39 15.58
CA SER A 325 -13.84 10.64 15.40
C SER A 325 -14.76 10.97 16.58
N VAL A 326 -14.54 10.34 17.74
CA VAL A 326 -15.35 10.54 18.95
C VAL A 326 -15.03 11.87 19.65
N ALA A 327 -13.76 12.26 19.64
CA ALA A 327 -13.27 13.49 20.29
C ALA A 327 -13.84 14.77 19.64
N PRO A 328 -13.70 15.94 20.30
CA PRO A 328 -14.06 17.23 19.71
C PRO A 328 -13.38 17.48 18.36
N VAL A 329 -14.02 18.28 17.50
CA VAL A 329 -13.64 18.51 16.10
C VAL A 329 -12.17 18.90 15.95
N ASP A 330 -11.67 19.81 16.78
CA ASP A 330 -10.29 20.31 16.71
C ASP A 330 -9.26 19.25 17.11
N VAL A 331 -9.60 18.38 18.06
CA VAL A 331 -8.75 17.27 18.48
C VAL A 331 -8.67 16.23 17.37
N VAL A 332 -9.81 15.88 16.76
CA VAL A 332 -9.83 14.98 15.59
C VAL A 332 -9.01 15.59 14.45
N TYR A 333 -9.17 16.88 14.18
CA TYR A 333 -8.46 17.56 13.10
C TYR A 333 -6.94 17.62 13.35
N SER A 334 -6.51 17.82 14.60
CA SER A 334 -5.09 17.79 14.95
C SER A 334 -4.43 16.43 14.60
N LYS A 335 -5.14 15.32 14.81
CA LYS A 335 -4.68 13.98 14.42
C LYS A 335 -4.68 13.80 12.91
N VAL A 336 -5.70 14.31 12.22
CA VAL A 336 -5.74 14.29 10.75
C VAL A 336 -4.53 15.03 10.16
N ARG A 337 -4.16 16.19 10.71
CA ARG A 337 -2.95 16.93 10.28
C ARG A 337 -1.68 16.11 10.48
N GLN A 338 -1.50 15.49 11.65
CA GLN A 338 -0.35 14.61 11.90
C GLN A 338 -0.25 13.44 10.91
N LEU A 339 -1.39 12.95 10.42
CA LEU A 339 -1.41 11.89 9.40
C LEU A 339 -1.08 12.39 7.99
N LEU A 340 -1.24 13.69 7.73
CA LEU A 340 -0.91 14.35 6.47
C LEU A 340 0.53 14.89 6.45
N ASP A 341 1.07 15.25 7.62
CA ASP A 341 2.44 15.74 7.78
C ASP A 341 3.44 14.61 7.46
N GLY A 342 4.20 14.78 6.37
CA GLY A 342 5.15 13.77 5.88
C GLY A 342 4.64 12.86 4.75
N LEU A 343 3.42 13.07 4.23
CA LEU A 343 3.02 12.44 2.97
C LEU A 343 3.78 13.07 1.80
N ALA A 344 4.85 12.41 1.38
CA ALA A 344 5.12 12.36 -0.05
C ALA A 344 3.94 11.65 -0.70
N LEU A 345 3.09 12.39 -1.42
CA LEU A 345 1.90 11.91 -2.11
C LEU A 345 2.28 11.05 -3.34
N CYS A 346 3.21 10.10 -3.18
CA CYS A 346 3.51 9.11 -4.18
C CYS A 346 2.51 7.96 -4.03
N PRO A 347 1.71 7.62 -5.05
CA PRO A 347 0.87 6.44 -4.99
C PRO A 347 1.75 5.19 -4.79
N PRO A 348 1.28 4.18 -4.03
CA PRO A 348 2.05 2.96 -3.84
C PRO A 348 2.30 2.28 -5.19
N ARG A 349 3.49 1.71 -5.37
CA ARG A 349 3.80 0.90 -6.55
C ARG A 349 2.82 -0.27 -6.62
N GLN A 350 2.00 -0.34 -7.69
CA GLN A 350 1.01 -1.41 -7.87
C GLN A 350 1.73 -2.74 -8.10
N ARG A 351 1.22 -3.82 -7.49
CA ARG A 351 1.70 -5.18 -7.73
C ARG A 351 0.65 -6.00 -8.47
N THR A 352 1.10 -6.88 -9.36
CA THR A 352 0.25 -7.85 -10.07
C THR A 352 0.89 -9.22 -10.11
N LEU A 353 0.07 -10.27 -10.16
CA LEU A 353 0.55 -11.57 -10.59
C LEU A 353 0.74 -11.56 -12.11
N ALA A 354 1.91 -12.00 -12.55
CA ALA A 354 2.11 -12.49 -13.91
C ALA A 354 2.43 -13.97 -13.84
N MET A 355 1.72 -14.77 -14.64
CA MET A 355 1.92 -16.20 -14.72
C MET A 355 2.24 -16.59 -16.15
N ILE A 356 3.37 -17.27 -16.34
CA ILE A 356 3.80 -17.86 -17.61
C ILE A 356 3.35 -19.32 -17.59
N LYS A 357 2.47 -19.68 -18.53
CA LYS A 357 1.77 -20.97 -18.56
C LYS A 357 2.66 -22.11 -19.09
N PRO A 358 2.26 -23.39 -18.91
CA PRO A 358 3.12 -24.53 -19.23
C PRO A 358 3.56 -24.65 -20.70
N ASP A 359 2.78 -24.13 -21.64
CA ASP A 359 3.14 -24.04 -23.06
C ASP A 359 4.37 -23.16 -23.28
N ALA A 360 4.36 -21.94 -22.76
CA ALA A 360 5.48 -20.99 -22.92
C ALA A 360 6.72 -21.41 -22.12
N VAL A 361 6.54 -22.03 -20.95
CA VAL A 361 7.66 -22.58 -20.17
C VAL A 361 8.33 -23.73 -20.91
N ARG A 362 7.55 -24.69 -21.40
CA ARG A 362 8.06 -25.84 -22.18
C ARG A 362 8.73 -25.44 -23.48
N ALA A 363 8.29 -24.35 -24.10
CA ALA A 363 8.92 -23.76 -25.28
C ALA A 363 10.23 -23.00 -24.97
N GLY A 364 10.67 -22.94 -23.70
CA GLY A 364 11.89 -22.23 -23.29
C GLY A 364 11.77 -20.71 -23.37
N LYS A 365 10.55 -20.16 -23.37
CA LYS A 365 10.29 -18.72 -23.57
C LYS A 365 10.19 -17.91 -22.29
N ALA A 366 10.26 -18.55 -21.13
CA ALA A 366 10.05 -17.88 -19.85
C ALA A 366 11.05 -16.72 -19.59
N ASP A 367 12.34 -16.93 -19.83
CA ASP A 367 13.34 -15.87 -19.60
C ASP A 367 13.25 -14.74 -20.64
N GLU A 368 12.89 -15.05 -21.89
CA GLU A 368 12.65 -14.05 -22.94
C GLU A 368 11.46 -13.14 -22.55
N ILE A 369 10.38 -13.72 -22.01
CA ILE A 369 9.22 -12.98 -21.50
C ILE A 369 9.61 -12.12 -20.29
N VAL A 370 10.43 -12.63 -19.38
CA VAL A 370 10.92 -11.87 -18.21
C VAL A 370 11.82 -10.71 -18.64
N GLN A 371 12.73 -10.90 -19.60
CA GLN A 371 13.55 -9.81 -20.15
C GLN A 371 12.67 -8.73 -20.78
N ARG A 372 11.63 -9.14 -21.53
CA ARG A 372 10.69 -8.20 -22.11
C ARG A 372 9.90 -7.42 -21.06
N LEU A 373 9.47 -8.06 -19.98
CA LEU A 373 8.85 -7.40 -18.83
C LEU A 373 9.77 -6.32 -18.24
N GLN A 374 11.05 -6.64 -18.05
CA GLN A 374 12.04 -5.69 -17.54
C GLN A 374 12.27 -4.52 -18.50
N ALA A 375 12.34 -4.78 -19.80
CA ALA A 375 12.46 -3.75 -20.84
C ALA A 375 11.25 -2.81 -20.88
N GLU A 376 10.05 -3.34 -20.59
CA GLU A 376 8.81 -2.58 -20.42
C GLU A 376 8.71 -1.88 -19.05
N GLY A 377 9.76 -1.93 -18.22
CA GLY A 377 9.84 -1.22 -16.95
C GLY A 377 9.16 -1.92 -15.77
N PHE A 378 8.84 -3.21 -15.86
CA PHE A 378 8.41 -3.99 -14.70
C PHE A 378 9.58 -4.37 -13.81
N VAL A 379 9.38 -4.28 -12.49
CA VAL A 379 10.27 -4.86 -11.48
C VAL A 379 9.75 -6.23 -11.09
N VAL A 380 10.57 -7.27 -11.23
CA VAL A 380 10.25 -8.61 -10.74
C VAL A 380 10.63 -8.70 -9.27
N VAL A 381 9.64 -8.59 -8.38
CA VAL A 381 9.82 -8.64 -6.92
C VAL A 381 9.99 -10.07 -6.43
N ALA A 382 9.31 -11.01 -7.08
CA ALA A 382 9.35 -12.43 -6.76
C ALA A 382 9.18 -13.27 -8.01
N ARG A 383 9.82 -14.44 -8.04
CA ARG A 383 9.67 -15.46 -9.08
C ARG A 383 9.62 -16.83 -8.41
N LYS A 384 8.73 -17.70 -8.89
CA LYS A 384 8.63 -19.10 -8.45
C LYS A 384 8.21 -19.97 -9.63
N GLU A 385 8.85 -21.12 -9.77
CA GLU A 385 8.37 -22.20 -10.64
C GLU A 385 7.48 -23.15 -9.83
N ALA A 386 6.36 -23.57 -10.40
CA ALA A 386 5.42 -24.46 -9.73
C ALA A 386 4.66 -25.32 -10.73
N THR A 387 4.23 -26.50 -10.31
CA THR A 387 3.23 -27.31 -11.02
C THR A 387 1.99 -27.36 -10.14
N LEU A 388 0.86 -26.87 -10.64
CA LEU A 388 -0.37 -26.81 -9.85
C LEU A 388 -1.06 -28.18 -9.83
N SER A 389 -1.55 -28.59 -8.65
CA SER A 389 -2.44 -29.74 -8.53
C SER A 389 -3.85 -29.38 -9.02
N ARG A 390 -4.66 -30.40 -9.30
CA ARG A 390 -6.06 -30.20 -9.72
C ARG A 390 -6.85 -29.37 -8.70
N ALA A 391 -6.69 -29.67 -7.41
CA ALA A 391 -7.35 -28.92 -6.33
C ALA A 391 -6.92 -27.44 -6.31
N GLN A 392 -5.62 -27.18 -6.49
CA GLN A 392 -5.08 -25.81 -6.55
C GLN A 392 -5.60 -25.01 -7.74
N VAL A 393 -5.76 -25.66 -8.90
CA VAL A 393 -6.35 -25.03 -10.10
C VAL A 393 -7.82 -24.71 -9.88
N GLU A 394 -8.58 -25.60 -9.25
CA GLU A 394 -10.00 -25.38 -8.94
C GLU A 394 -10.21 -24.25 -7.93
N GLU A 395 -9.30 -24.11 -6.96
CA GLU A 395 -9.27 -23.00 -6.02
C GLU A 395 -8.91 -21.68 -6.72
N PHE A 396 -7.83 -21.68 -7.51
CA PHE A 396 -7.34 -20.47 -8.18
C PHE A 396 -8.31 -19.93 -9.23
N TYR A 397 -8.95 -20.81 -10.01
CA TYR A 397 -9.92 -20.47 -11.05
C TYR A 397 -11.37 -20.71 -10.61
N ALA A 398 -11.67 -20.63 -9.31
CA ALA A 398 -13.02 -20.91 -8.78
C ALA A 398 -14.14 -20.10 -9.48
N GLU A 399 -13.83 -18.87 -9.91
CA GLU A 399 -14.70 -17.98 -10.69
C GLU A 399 -15.05 -18.47 -12.11
N HIS A 400 -14.36 -19.50 -12.60
CA HIS A 400 -14.64 -20.12 -13.90
C HIS A 400 -15.30 -21.50 -13.75
N LYS A 401 -15.50 -21.98 -12.51
CA LYS A 401 -16.15 -23.27 -12.24
C LYS A 401 -17.56 -23.27 -12.84
N GLY A 402 -17.86 -24.32 -13.62
CA GLY A 402 -19.14 -24.46 -14.33
C GLY A 402 -19.17 -23.87 -15.75
N LYS A 403 -18.10 -23.20 -16.22
CA LYS A 403 -17.97 -22.81 -17.63
C LYS A 403 -17.53 -24.01 -18.48
N SER A 404 -18.00 -24.07 -19.73
CA SER A 404 -17.76 -25.21 -20.65
C SER A 404 -16.28 -25.48 -20.93
N PHE A 405 -15.42 -24.47 -20.86
CA PHE A 405 -13.98 -24.58 -21.11
C PHE A 405 -13.15 -24.90 -19.84
N PHE A 406 -13.78 -24.93 -18.66
CA PHE A 406 -13.07 -25.03 -17.38
C PHE A 406 -12.29 -26.35 -17.24
N GLU A 407 -12.89 -27.47 -17.66
CA GLU A 407 -12.25 -28.79 -17.60
C GLU A 407 -10.97 -28.85 -18.44
N THR A 408 -11.02 -28.28 -19.65
CA THR A 408 -9.87 -28.18 -20.55
C THR A 408 -8.79 -27.28 -19.98
N LEU A 409 -9.16 -26.10 -19.46
CA LEU A 409 -8.23 -25.19 -18.78
C LEU A 409 -7.54 -25.89 -17.60
N ALA A 410 -8.32 -26.63 -16.81
CA ALA A 410 -7.82 -27.26 -15.62
C ALA A 410 -6.86 -28.42 -15.95
N GLY A 411 -7.19 -29.25 -16.94
CA GLY A 411 -6.27 -30.26 -17.46
C GLY A 411 -4.96 -29.65 -17.98
N PHE A 412 -5.05 -28.53 -18.70
CA PHE A 412 -3.88 -27.84 -19.23
C PHE A 412 -2.98 -27.26 -18.13
N MET A 413 -3.53 -26.55 -17.15
CA MET A 413 -2.74 -25.96 -16.05
C MET A 413 -2.08 -27.00 -15.16
N THR A 414 -2.61 -28.23 -15.11
CA THR A 414 -1.98 -29.38 -14.43
C THR A 414 -0.95 -30.13 -15.28
N SER A 415 -0.78 -29.79 -16.56
CA SER A 415 0.01 -30.57 -17.53
C SER A 415 1.54 -30.40 -17.42
N GLY A 416 2.02 -29.45 -16.63
CA GLY A 416 3.45 -29.18 -16.52
C GLY A 416 3.78 -27.95 -15.69
N PRO A 417 5.09 -27.60 -15.60
CA PRO A 417 5.55 -26.48 -14.81
C PRO A 417 5.07 -25.15 -15.41
N MET A 418 4.71 -24.22 -14.54
CA MET A 418 4.43 -22.82 -14.84
C MET A 418 5.36 -21.92 -14.03
N GLN A 419 5.50 -20.65 -14.42
CA GLN A 419 6.20 -19.65 -13.61
C GLN A 419 5.26 -18.55 -13.14
N ALA A 420 5.20 -18.35 -11.83
CA ALA A 420 4.55 -17.22 -11.19
C ALA A 420 5.58 -16.12 -10.91
N LEU A 421 5.19 -14.87 -11.18
CA LEU A 421 5.97 -13.66 -10.97
C LEU A 421 5.14 -12.65 -10.19
N CYS A 422 5.72 -12.06 -9.15
CA CYS A 422 5.19 -10.83 -8.55
C CYS A 422 5.84 -9.66 -9.28
N LEU A 423 5.05 -8.95 -10.07
CA LEU A 423 5.50 -7.77 -10.79
C LEU A 423 5.11 -6.51 -10.03
N GLU A 424 6.00 -5.52 -10.05
CA GLU A 424 5.77 -4.20 -9.48
C GLU A 424 6.06 -3.13 -10.55
N LYS A 425 5.07 -2.27 -10.79
CA LYS A 425 5.11 -1.16 -11.75
C LYS A 425 3.92 -0.23 -11.47
N GLU A 426 3.98 1.04 -11.86
CA GLU A 426 2.75 1.84 -11.95
C GLU A 426 1.80 1.23 -12.99
N GLY A 427 0.52 1.10 -12.64
CA GLY A 427 -0.45 0.43 -13.50
C GLY A 427 -0.04 -1.00 -13.84
N ALA A 428 0.71 -1.70 -12.97
CA ALA A 428 1.23 -3.05 -13.21
C ALA A 428 0.19 -4.01 -13.80
N VAL A 429 -1.04 -4.02 -13.26
CA VAL A 429 -2.13 -4.86 -13.77
C VAL A 429 -2.43 -4.52 -15.23
N LYS A 430 -2.67 -3.24 -15.53
CA LYS A 430 -2.98 -2.77 -16.87
C LYS A 430 -1.82 -2.95 -17.84
N GLY A 431 -0.62 -2.58 -17.44
CA GLY A 431 0.59 -2.74 -18.26
C GLY A 431 0.86 -4.20 -18.58
N TRP A 432 0.64 -5.11 -17.63
CA TRP A 432 0.83 -6.54 -17.86
C TRP A 432 -0.21 -7.05 -18.84
N ARG A 433 -1.48 -6.65 -18.67
CA ARG A 433 -2.57 -6.99 -19.61
C ARG A 433 -2.33 -6.46 -21.02
N ALA A 434 -1.84 -5.23 -21.15
CA ALA A 434 -1.49 -4.64 -22.44
C ALA A 434 -0.38 -5.43 -23.13
N LEU A 435 0.66 -5.82 -22.39
CA LEU A 435 1.77 -6.61 -22.92
C LEU A 435 1.34 -8.04 -23.31
N MET A 436 0.44 -8.66 -22.54
CA MET A 436 -0.14 -9.96 -22.87
C MET A 436 -0.95 -9.93 -24.16
N GLY A 437 -1.78 -8.89 -24.36
CA GLY A 437 -2.72 -8.80 -25.48
C GLY A 437 -4.03 -9.56 -25.27
N PRO A 438 -4.93 -9.57 -26.28
CA PRO A 438 -6.24 -10.24 -26.22
C PRO A 438 -6.16 -11.70 -25.79
N THR A 439 -7.15 -12.20 -25.03
CA THR A 439 -7.14 -13.58 -24.47
C THR A 439 -7.10 -14.66 -25.54
N ASN A 440 -7.74 -14.41 -26.70
CA ASN A 440 -7.69 -15.29 -27.85
C ASN A 440 -6.45 -15.00 -28.70
N THR A 441 -5.61 -16.02 -28.90
CA THR A 441 -4.35 -15.93 -29.64
C THR A 441 -4.51 -15.42 -31.07
N GLU A 442 -5.53 -15.85 -31.81
CA GLU A 442 -5.76 -15.40 -33.20
C GLU A 442 -6.18 -13.92 -33.24
N LYS A 443 -7.05 -13.52 -32.31
CA LYS A 443 -7.40 -12.09 -32.12
C LYS A 443 -6.18 -11.26 -31.74
N ALA A 444 -5.31 -11.81 -30.88
CA ALA A 444 -4.06 -11.14 -30.51
C ALA A 444 -3.12 -10.99 -31.70
N LYS A 445 -2.97 -11.99 -32.57
CA LYS A 445 -2.16 -11.89 -33.79
C LYS A 445 -2.68 -10.81 -34.74
N ALA A 446 -4.00 -10.64 -34.84
CA ALA A 446 -4.61 -9.64 -35.69
C ALA A 446 -4.52 -8.21 -35.10
N GLU A 447 -4.86 -8.04 -33.83
CA GLU A 447 -5.02 -6.71 -33.20
C GLU A 447 -3.76 -6.19 -32.50
N ALA A 448 -2.91 -7.10 -32.04
CA ALA A 448 -1.69 -6.79 -31.29
C ALA A 448 -0.58 -7.82 -31.61
N PRO A 449 -0.05 -7.84 -32.85
CA PRO A 449 0.86 -8.90 -33.33
C PRO A 449 2.16 -9.01 -32.53
N GLN A 450 2.54 -7.95 -31.83
CA GLN A 450 3.71 -7.93 -30.95
C GLN A 450 3.40 -8.38 -29.52
N SER A 451 2.16 -8.66 -29.15
CA SER A 451 1.79 -9.07 -27.79
C SER A 451 2.32 -10.47 -27.44
N LEU A 452 2.48 -10.77 -26.15
CA LEU A 452 2.99 -12.08 -25.72
C LEU A 452 2.08 -13.23 -26.16
N ARG A 453 0.77 -13.03 -26.17
CA ARG A 453 -0.20 -14.02 -26.65
C ARG A 453 -0.11 -14.22 -28.15
N ALA A 454 0.17 -13.18 -28.93
CA ALA A 454 0.37 -13.31 -30.37
C ALA A 454 1.67 -14.08 -30.70
N LEU A 455 2.74 -13.82 -29.95
CA LEU A 455 4.06 -14.39 -30.21
C LEU A 455 4.22 -15.82 -29.69
N TYR A 456 3.63 -16.13 -28.53
CA TYR A 456 3.88 -17.39 -27.83
C TYR A 456 2.60 -18.22 -27.57
N GLY A 457 1.42 -17.67 -27.82
CA GLY A 457 0.16 -18.38 -27.67
C GLY A 457 -0.06 -19.40 -28.78
N THR A 458 -0.70 -20.51 -28.44
CA THR A 458 -1.07 -21.58 -29.38
C THR A 458 -2.55 -21.48 -29.76
N ASP A 459 -3.45 -21.30 -28.79
CA ASP A 459 -4.90 -21.18 -29.01
C ASP A 459 -5.59 -20.31 -27.94
N GLY A 460 -6.93 -20.37 -27.83
CA GLY A 460 -7.70 -19.59 -26.86
C GLY A 460 -7.54 -20.01 -25.38
N THR A 461 -7.06 -21.22 -25.12
CA THR A 461 -6.86 -21.81 -23.78
C THR A 461 -5.37 -21.83 -23.41
N MET A 462 -4.54 -22.24 -24.37
CA MET A 462 -3.08 -22.24 -24.34
C MET A 462 -2.54 -20.93 -24.92
N ASN A 463 -2.63 -19.87 -24.13
CA ASN A 463 -2.30 -18.51 -24.55
C ASN A 463 -1.02 -17.98 -23.88
N ALA A 464 -0.06 -18.84 -23.52
CA ALA A 464 1.23 -18.50 -22.93
C ALA A 464 1.24 -17.79 -21.55
N THR A 465 0.24 -16.97 -21.22
CA THR A 465 0.30 -16.03 -20.10
C THR A 465 -1.06 -15.80 -19.45
N HIS A 466 -1.05 -15.74 -18.11
CA HIS A 466 -2.16 -15.29 -17.26
C HIS A 466 -1.75 -14.03 -16.51
N GLY A 467 -2.73 -13.16 -16.29
CA GLY A 467 -2.55 -11.96 -15.49
C GLY A 467 -3.86 -11.55 -14.88
N SER A 468 -3.76 -11.03 -13.67
CA SER A 468 -4.86 -10.50 -12.91
C SER A 468 -5.63 -9.45 -13.71
N ASP A 469 -6.93 -9.37 -13.51
CA ASP A 469 -7.82 -8.43 -14.21
C ASP A 469 -8.01 -7.11 -13.47
N SER A 470 -7.66 -7.07 -12.19
CA SER A 470 -7.79 -5.91 -11.31
C SER A 470 -6.69 -5.93 -10.26
N THR A 471 -6.50 -4.80 -9.56
CA THR A 471 -5.65 -4.75 -8.37
C THR A 471 -6.11 -5.75 -7.30
N PHE A 472 -7.41 -6.05 -7.27
CA PHE A 472 -8.01 -6.90 -6.27
C PHE A 472 -7.74 -8.39 -6.51
N SER A 473 -7.96 -8.86 -7.74
CA SER A 473 -7.59 -10.24 -8.13
C SER A 473 -6.08 -10.43 -8.01
N ALA A 474 -5.28 -9.41 -8.34
CA ALA A 474 -3.84 -9.43 -8.13
C ALA A 474 -3.42 -9.75 -6.70
N LEU A 475 -4.04 -9.14 -5.68
CA LEU A 475 -3.70 -9.43 -4.27
C LEU A 475 -4.03 -10.86 -3.88
N ARG A 476 -5.23 -11.34 -4.22
CA ARG A 476 -5.67 -12.72 -3.96
C ARG A 476 -4.74 -13.72 -4.62
N GLU A 477 -4.47 -13.51 -5.91
CA GLU A 477 -3.62 -14.37 -6.74
C GLU A 477 -2.16 -14.36 -6.28
N LEU A 478 -1.62 -13.19 -5.87
CA LEU A 478 -0.28 -13.07 -5.30
C LEU A 478 -0.17 -13.76 -3.95
N ALA A 479 -1.17 -13.65 -3.08
CA ALA A 479 -1.22 -14.35 -1.79
C ALA A 479 -1.28 -15.87 -1.98
N PHE A 480 -1.97 -16.35 -3.02
CA PHE A 480 -2.01 -17.77 -3.36
C PHE A 480 -0.63 -18.31 -3.79
N HIS A 481 0.11 -17.57 -4.62
CA HIS A 481 1.40 -18.05 -5.13
C HIS A 481 2.63 -17.73 -4.26
N PHE A 482 2.57 -16.65 -3.48
CA PHE A 482 3.65 -16.14 -2.63
C PHE A 482 3.17 -15.88 -1.19
N PRO A 483 2.57 -16.86 -0.49
CA PRO A 483 2.02 -16.68 0.86
C PRO A 483 3.07 -16.23 1.89
N GLU A 484 4.34 -16.52 1.65
CA GLU A 484 5.47 -16.06 2.46
C GLU A 484 5.80 -14.57 2.32
N ARG A 485 5.40 -13.93 1.21
CA ARG A 485 5.63 -12.50 0.93
C ARG A 485 4.40 -11.64 1.20
N PHE A 486 3.22 -12.26 1.20
CA PHE A 486 1.94 -11.62 1.51
C PHE A 486 1.34 -12.39 2.68
N PRO A 487 1.68 -12.05 3.93
CA PRO A 487 1.30 -12.87 5.06
C PRO A 487 -0.22 -13.00 5.12
N ALA A 488 -0.67 -14.26 5.18
CA ALA A 488 -2.07 -14.57 5.43
C ALA A 488 -2.53 -13.92 6.74
N GLU A 489 -3.77 -13.43 6.75
CA GLU A 489 -4.40 -12.75 7.88
C GLU A 489 -4.23 -13.58 9.16
N CYS A 490 -3.79 -12.94 10.24
CA CYS A 490 -3.59 -13.54 11.53
C CYS A 490 -4.69 -13.08 12.51
N THR A 491 -5.14 -13.99 13.37
CA THR A 491 -6.09 -13.67 14.44
C THR A 491 -5.71 -14.35 15.75
N LEU A 492 -6.09 -13.75 16.87
CA LEU A 492 -6.07 -14.45 18.15
C LEU A 492 -7.30 -15.35 18.26
N ALA A 493 -7.06 -16.62 18.54
CA ALA A 493 -8.06 -17.55 19.04
C ALA A 493 -7.70 -17.94 20.47
N MET A 494 -8.61 -17.75 21.42
CA MET A 494 -8.38 -18.16 22.79
C MET A 494 -9.45 -19.16 23.24
N ILE A 495 -9.01 -20.28 23.78
CA ILE A 495 -9.84 -21.30 24.40
C ILE A 495 -9.86 -21.03 25.90
N LYS A 496 -11.06 -20.87 26.46
CA LYS A 496 -11.27 -20.49 27.86
C LYS A 496 -11.10 -21.68 28.82
N PRO A 497 -10.90 -21.46 30.13
CA PRO A 497 -10.33 -22.47 31.03
C PRO A 497 -10.99 -23.86 31.01
N ASN A 498 -12.30 -23.95 31.21
CA ASN A 498 -12.99 -25.24 31.23
C ASN A 498 -12.92 -25.96 29.87
N THR A 499 -13.03 -25.20 28.78
CA THR A 499 -12.98 -25.75 27.42
C THR A 499 -11.55 -26.14 27.04
N ALA A 500 -10.55 -25.39 27.49
CA ALA A 500 -9.15 -25.70 27.30
C ALA A 500 -8.79 -27.02 28.00
N LEU A 501 -9.23 -27.19 29.24
CA LEU A 501 -9.03 -28.41 30.02
C LEU A 501 -9.67 -29.64 29.37
N LEU A 502 -10.92 -29.51 28.89
CA LEU A 502 -11.71 -30.68 28.47
C LEU A 502 -11.67 -30.96 26.96
N HIS A 503 -11.44 -29.94 26.13
CA HIS A 503 -11.75 -29.99 24.70
C HIS A 503 -10.72 -29.33 23.78
N GLN A 504 -9.54 -28.92 24.27
CA GLN A 504 -8.53 -28.26 23.42
C GLN A 504 -8.16 -29.07 22.17
N ASP A 505 -7.97 -30.39 22.27
CA ASP A 505 -7.52 -31.21 21.15
C ASP A 505 -8.58 -31.32 20.06
N LYS A 506 -9.86 -31.36 20.46
CA LYS A 506 -10.99 -31.34 19.53
C LYS A 506 -11.07 -30.00 18.79
N ILE A 507 -10.84 -28.89 19.50
CA ILE A 507 -10.82 -27.55 18.88
C ILE A 507 -9.62 -27.41 17.94
N LEU A 508 -8.45 -27.91 18.31
CA LEU A 508 -7.28 -27.90 17.42
C LEU A 508 -7.50 -28.75 16.17
N ALA A 509 -8.19 -29.89 16.28
CA ALA A 509 -8.60 -30.69 15.13
C ALA A 509 -9.59 -29.93 14.22
N ILE A 510 -10.55 -29.19 14.79
CA ILE A 510 -11.46 -28.32 14.03
C ILE A 510 -10.66 -27.21 13.31
N VAL A 511 -9.74 -26.54 14.01
CA VAL A 511 -8.88 -25.49 13.46
C VAL A 511 -8.08 -26.04 12.27
N ALA A 512 -7.44 -27.20 12.41
CA ALA A 512 -6.68 -27.85 11.35
C ALA A 512 -7.58 -28.26 10.15
N ALA A 513 -8.73 -28.88 10.42
CA ALA A 513 -9.69 -29.29 9.39
C ALA A 513 -10.28 -28.10 8.61
N GLN A 514 -10.29 -26.92 9.24
CA GLN A 514 -10.75 -25.66 8.64
C GLN A 514 -9.61 -24.87 7.99
N GLY A 515 -8.44 -25.49 7.78
CA GLY A 515 -7.34 -24.91 7.02
C GLY A 515 -6.58 -23.80 7.75
N TYR A 516 -6.71 -23.68 9.07
CA TYR A 516 -5.89 -22.75 9.84
C TYR A 516 -4.51 -23.33 10.10
N LYS A 517 -3.48 -22.51 9.90
CA LYS A 517 -2.15 -22.77 10.42
C LYS A 517 -2.04 -22.18 11.83
N VAL A 518 -1.69 -23.01 12.81
CA VAL A 518 -1.34 -22.53 14.16
C VAL A 518 0.11 -22.05 14.09
N VAL A 519 0.32 -20.73 14.17
CA VAL A 519 1.65 -20.10 14.08
C VAL A 519 2.35 -20.15 15.43
N CYS A 520 1.62 -19.84 16.50
CA CYS A 520 2.08 -19.92 17.88
C CYS A 520 0.94 -20.41 18.78
N LYS A 521 1.29 -21.18 19.82
CA LYS A 521 0.38 -21.62 20.88
C LYS A 521 1.00 -21.24 22.22
N SER A 522 0.20 -20.69 23.11
CA SER A 522 0.56 -20.44 24.50
C SER A 522 -0.53 -21.01 25.41
N GLN A 523 -0.13 -21.57 26.55
CA GLN A 523 -1.04 -22.12 27.54
C GLN A 523 -0.63 -21.58 28.90
N ALA A 524 -1.52 -20.82 29.54
CA ALA A 524 -1.25 -20.14 30.80
C ALA A 524 -2.54 -19.76 31.53
N THR A 525 -2.47 -19.71 32.86
CA THR A 525 -3.49 -19.08 33.70
C THR A 525 -3.28 -17.57 33.70
N LEU A 526 -4.31 -16.80 33.36
CA LEU A 526 -4.24 -15.34 33.42
C LEU A 526 -4.33 -14.86 34.86
N THR A 527 -3.50 -13.88 35.22
CA THR A 527 -3.69 -13.12 36.46
C THR A 527 -4.91 -12.20 36.34
N GLU A 528 -5.46 -11.77 37.47
CA GLU A 528 -6.57 -10.81 37.48
C GLU A 528 -6.20 -9.49 36.78
N GLY A 529 -4.96 -9.02 36.95
CA GLY A 529 -4.42 -7.86 36.25
C GLY A 529 -4.41 -8.04 34.73
N GLN A 530 -3.88 -9.17 34.24
CA GLN A 530 -3.85 -9.49 32.80
C GLN A 530 -5.26 -9.64 32.22
N ALA A 531 -6.17 -10.32 32.91
CA ALA A 531 -7.56 -10.47 32.45
C ALA A 531 -8.29 -9.11 32.42
N SER A 532 -8.04 -8.24 33.41
CA SER A 532 -8.62 -6.90 33.53
C SER A 532 -8.08 -5.90 32.50
N GLU A 533 -6.81 -6.07 32.09
CA GLU A 533 -6.21 -5.33 30.99
C GLU A 533 -6.78 -5.80 29.65
N PHE A 534 -6.78 -7.12 29.41
CA PHE A 534 -7.23 -7.72 28.15
C PHE A 534 -8.72 -7.43 27.87
N TYR A 535 -9.58 -7.54 28.88
CA TYR A 535 -11.02 -7.26 28.75
C TYR A 535 -11.40 -5.83 29.17
N GLY A 536 -10.45 -4.89 29.20
CA GLY A 536 -10.65 -3.53 29.72
C GLY A 536 -11.82 -2.76 29.10
N GLU A 537 -12.17 -3.06 27.84
CA GLU A 537 -13.33 -2.52 27.12
C GLU A 537 -14.70 -2.92 27.70
N HIS A 538 -14.76 -3.90 28.60
CA HIS A 538 -15.97 -4.33 29.29
C HIS A 538 -16.08 -3.77 30.71
N ARG A 539 -15.11 -2.95 31.16
CA ARG A 539 -15.16 -2.30 32.48
C ARG A 539 -16.47 -1.53 32.66
N GLY A 540 -17.11 -1.74 33.81
CA GLY A 540 -18.41 -1.14 34.14
C GLY A 540 -19.63 -1.93 33.67
N LYS A 541 -19.47 -3.01 32.89
CA LYS A 541 -20.61 -3.88 32.53
C LYS A 541 -20.93 -4.84 33.70
N PRO A 542 -22.21 -5.18 33.96
CA PRO A 542 -22.61 -6.02 35.10
C PRO A 542 -21.97 -7.41 35.12
N PHE A 543 -21.64 -7.96 33.94
CA PHE A 543 -21.02 -9.28 33.81
C PHE A 543 -19.48 -9.27 33.93
N PHE A 544 -18.84 -8.10 34.00
CA PHE A 544 -17.39 -7.97 33.96
C PHE A 544 -16.68 -8.67 35.13
N PRO A 545 -17.14 -8.58 36.40
CA PRO A 545 -16.50 -9.28 37.51
C PRO A 545 -16.54 -10.81 37.35
N ALA A 546 -17.67 -11.35 36.91
CA ALA A 546 -17.84 -12.78 36.66
C ALA A 546 -16.94 -13.27 35.51
N LEU A 547 -16.77 -12.45 34.47
CA LEU A 547 -15.84 -12.74 33.37
C LEU A 547 -14.39 -12.82 33.86
N LEU A 548 -13.95 -11.87 34.71
CA LEU A 548 -12.59 -11.90 35.27
C LEU A 548 -12.38 -13.16 36.12
N GLN A 549 -13.30 -13.44 37.03
CA GLN A 549 -13.24 -14.64 37.88
C GLN A 549 -13.14 -15.93 37.03
N TYR A 550 -13.90 -16.01 35.93
CA TYR A 550 -13.85 -17.15 35.03
C TYR A 550 -12.53 -17.25 34.26
N MET A 551 -12.02 -16.13 33.74
CA MET A 551 -10.76 -16.13 32.97
C MET A 551 -9.54 -16.43 33.85
N THR A 552 -9.62 -16.17 35.16
CA THR A 552 -8.58 -16.51 36.14
C THR A 552 -8.78 -17.89 36.78
N SER A 553 -9.86 -18.62 36.47
CA SER A 553 -10.19 -19.88 37.18
C SER A 553 -9.39 -21.10 36.73
N GLY A 554 -8.56 -20.98 35.69
CA GLY A 554 -7.76 -22.08 35.17
C GLY A 554 -6.96 -21.70 33.93
N GLU A 555 -6.34 -22.68 33.28
CA GLU A 555 -5.47 -22.45 32.13
C GLU A 555 -6.26 -22.08 30.87
N THR A 556 -5.88 -20.98 30.24
CA THR A 556 -6.35 -20.62 28.90
C THR A 556 -5.37 -21.13 27.85
N VAL A 557 -5.86 -21.41 26.64
CA VAL A 557 -5.00 -21.70 25.49
C VAL A 557 -5.18 -20.60 24.46
N ALA A 558 -4.14 -19.79 24.26
CA ALA A 558 -4.07 -18.79 23.21
C ALA A 558 -3.40 -19.38 21.96
N LEU A 559 -3.96 -19.12 20.79
CA LEU A 559 -3.47 -19.55 19.48
C LEU A 559 -3.37 -18.33 18.58
N LEU A 560 -2.21 -18.15 17.96
CA LEU A 560 -2.06 -17.30 16.80
C LEU A 560 -2.43 -18.12 15.56
N LEU A 561 -3.61 -17.85 15.02
CA LEU A 561 -4.11 -18.56 13.84
C LEU A 561 -3.85 -17.75 12.59
N GLN A 562 -3.32 -18.40 11.56
CA GLN A 562 -3.07 -17.82 10.25
C GLN A 562 -3.91 -18.54 9.19
N ARG A 563 -4.68 -17.77 8.43
CA ARG A 563 -5.49 -18.23 7.29
C ARG A 563 -5.98 -17.02 6.50
N GLU A 564 -6.28 -17.18 5.21
CA GLU A 564 -7.09 -16.16 4.55
C GLU A 564 -8.46 -16.01 5.24
N GLY A 565 -8.86 -14.77 5.53
CA GLY A 565 -10.12 -14.50 6.22
C GLY A 565 -10.10 -14.94 7.69
N ALA A 566 -8.93 -15.05 8.33
CA ALA A 566 -8.79 -15.73 9.63
C ALA A 566 -9.73 -15.18 10.71
N ILE A 567 -9.91 -13.86 10.78
CA ILE A 567 -10.79 -13.23 11.78
C ILE A 567 -12.25 -13.63 11.50
N LYS A 568 -12.73 -13.42 10.28
CA LYS A 568 -14.12 -13.75 9.88
C LYS A 568 -14.39 -15.24 10.02
N GLY A 569 -13.47 -16.09 9.56
CA GLY A 569 -13.61 -17.53 9.63
C GLY A 569 -13.60 -18.04 11.08
N TRP A 570 -12.74 -17.50 11.95
CA TRP A 570 -12.69 -17.93 13.35
C TRP A 570 -13.98 -17.53 14.06
N ARG A 571 -14.49 -16.33 13.80
CA ARG A 571 -15.79 -15.88 14.33
C ARG A 571 -16.95 -16.75 13.86
N ALA A 572 -16.96 -17.18 12.61
CA ALA A 572 -17.97 -18.11 12.10
C ALA A 572 -17.90 -19.47 12.82
N LEU A 573 -16.69 -20.00 13.05
CA LEU A 573 -16.49 -21.25 13.80
C LEU A 573 -16.89 -21.12 15.28
N MET A 574 -16.66 -19.97 15.90
CA MET A 574 -17.06 -19.73 17.28
C MET A 574 -18.58 -19.70 17.45
N GLY A 575 -19.32 -19.09 16.51
CA GLY A 575 -20.76 -18.88 16.63
C GLY A 575 -21.16 -17.75 17.59
N PRO A 576 -22.47 -17.53 17.82
CA PRO A 576 -22.98 -16.47 18.68
C PRO A 576 -22.33 -16.44 20.07
N THR A 577 -22.15 -15.24 20.63
CA THR A 577 -21.45 -15.04 21.93
C THR A 577 -22.12 -15.75 23.09
N ASN A 578 -23.44 -15.88 23.06
CA ASN A 578 -24.22 -16.62 24.05
C ASN A 578 -24.32 -18.10 23.60
N SER A 579 -23.82 -19.02 24.43
CA SER A 579 -23.80 -20.45 24.11
C SER A 579 -25.17 -21.11 23.99
N LEU A 580 -26.19 -20.62 24.68
CA LEU A 580 -27.57 -21.13 24.52
C LEU A 580 -28.10 -20.77 23.13
N LYS A 581 -27.94 -19.50 22.73
CA LYS A 581 -28.28 -19.02 21.39
C LYS A 581 -27.47 -19.72 20.30
N ALA A 582 -26.19 -19.99 20.57
CA ALA A 582 -25.34 -20.74 19.66
C ALA A 582 -25.80 -22.19 19.47
N ARG A 583 -26.33 -22.86 20.49
CA ARG A 583 -26.90 -24.21 20.34
C ARG A 583 -28.13 -24.24 19.44
N GLU A 584 -28.94 -23.18 19.48
CA GLU A 584 -30.14 -23.05 18.66
C GLU A 584 -29.82 -22.65 17.21
N GLU A 585 -29.04 -21.58 17.03
CA GLU A 585 -28.81 -20.96 15.71
C GLU A 585 -27.62 -21.57 14.96
N ALA A 586 -26.64 -22.13 15.67
CA ALA A 586 -25.40 -22.66 15.11
C ALA A 586 -24.85 -23.84 15.93
N PRO A 587 -25.58 -24.97 16.04
CA PRO A 587 -25.24 -26.08 16.94
C PRO A 587 -23.85 -26.69 16.68
N GLN A 588 -23.35 -26.57 15.45
CA GLN A 588 -22.02 -27.04 15.04
C GLN A 588 -20.89 -26.03 15.30
N SER A 589 -21.20 -24.87 15.87
CA SER A 589 -20.20 -23.88 16.28
C SER A 589 -19.52 -24.30 17.59
N ILE A 590 -18.28 -23.84 17.81
CA ILE A 590 -17.49 -24.17 18.99
C ILE A 590 -18.23 -23.75 20.27
N ARG A 591 -18.90 -22.59 20.28
CA ARG A 591 -19.69 -22.14 21.44
C ARG A 591 -21.00 -22.91 21.61
N GLY A 592 -21.59 -23.42 20.52
CA GLY A 592 -22.75 -24.31 20.57
C GLY A 592 -22.39 -25.69 21.11
N MET A 593 -21.30 -26.28 20.61
CA MET A 593 -20.82 -27.62 20.98
C MET A 593 -20.23 -27.69 22.38
N PHE A 594 -19.46 -26.67 22.80
CA PHE A 594 -18.62 -26.76 24.00
C PHE A 594 -18.84 -25.65 25.03
N GLY A 595 -19.62 -24.62 24.70
CA GLY A 595 -19.87 -23.52 25.63
C GLY A 595 -20.97 -23.89 26.62
N VAL A 596 -20.94 -23.30 27.82
CA VAL A 596 -21.83 -23.68 28.93
C VAL A 596 -23.03 -22.74 29.00
N ASP A 597 -22.78 -21.42 29.10
CA ASP A 597 -23.79 -20.36 29.24
C ASP A 597 -23.33 -19.01 28.64
N GLY A 598 -24.02 -17.91 28.97
CA GLY A 598 -23.74 -16.58 28.44
C GLY A 598 -22.44 -15.92 28.95
N THR A 599 -21.86 -16.42 30.04
CA THR A 599 -20.60 -15.91 30.64
C THR A 599 -19.43 -16.87 30.43
N MET A 600 -19.71 -18.18 30.42
CA MET A 600 -18.76 -19.26 30.16
C MET A 600 -18.88 -19.77 28.72
N ASN A 601 -18.64 -18.87 27.76
CA ASN A 601 -18.57 -19.23 26.36
C ASN A 601 -17.22 -19.91 26.05
N ALA A 602 -17.22 -20.95 25.22
CA ALA A 602 -16.05 -21.83 25.04
C ALA A 602 -14.76 -21.13 24.56
N THR A 603 -14.91 -20.06 23.78
CA THR A 603 -13.81 -19.40 23.08
C THR A 603 -14.00 -17.90 22.93
N HIS A 604 -12.86 -17.20 22.84
CA HIS A 604 -12.70 -15.80 22.47
C HIS A 604 -12.00 -15.69 21.11
N GLY A 605 -12.31 -14.61 20.40
CA GLY A 605 -11.61 -14.26 19.17
C GLY A 605 -11.83 -12.81 18.83
N SER A 606 -10.82 -12.24 18.17
CA SER A 606 -10.82 -10.84 17.81
C SER A 606 -11.96 -10.50 16.84
N ASP A 607 -12.39 -9.26 16.86
CA ASP A 607 -13.52 -8.76 16.07
C ASP A 607 -13.11 -7.96 14.83
N ALA A 608 -11.89 -7.44 14.81
CA ALA A 608 -11.33 -6.65 13.71
C ALA A 608 -9.80 -6.82 13.64
N PRO A 609 -9.14 -6.45 12.52
CA PRO A 609 -7.69 -6.56 12.39
C PRO A 609 -6.87 -5.80 13.44
N LEU A 610 -7.36 -4.65 13.90
CA LEU A 610 -6.66 -3.83 14.91
C LEU A 610 -6.74 -4.46 16.31
N SER A 611 -7.90 -4.99 16.70
CA SER A 611 -8.04 -5.74 17.95
C SER A 611 -7.25 -7.04 17.88
N ALA A 612 -7.23 -7.72 16.73
CA ALA A 612 -6.38 -8.89 16.51
C ALA A 612 -4.90 -8.57 16.69
N ALA A 613 -4.39 -7.49 16.10
CA ALA A 613 -3.00 -7.10 16.27
C ALA A 613 -2.64 -6.79 17.72
N ARG A 614 -3.49 -6.02 18.42
CA ARG A 614 -3.33 -5.71 19.86
C ARG A 614 -3.35 -6.96 20.73
N GLU A 615 -4.35 -7.81 20.53
CA GLU A 615 -4.58 -9.02 21.34
C GLU A 615 -3.51 -10.07 21.09
N VAL A 616 -3.05 -10.24 19.85
CA VAL A 616 -1.89 -11.09 19.53
C VAL A 616 -0.64 -10.55 20.19
N MET A 617 -0.40 -9.24 20.15
CA MET A 617 0.74 -8.61 20.81
C MET A 617 0.74 -8.78 22.33
N PHE A 618 -0.44 -8.79 22.94
CA PHE A 618 -0.62 -9.04 24.38
C PHE A 618 -0.22 -10.48 24.77
N HIS A 619 -0.64 -11.47 24.00
CA HIS A 619 -0.36 -12.90 24.30
C HIS A 619 0.95 -13.43 23.71
N PHE A 620 1.46 -12.79 22.66
CA PHE A 620 2.64 -13.20 21.90
C PHE A 620 3.53 -11.98 21.59
N PRO A 621 4.17 -11.36 22.60
CA PRO A 621 4.99 -10.16 22.40
C PRO A 621 6.17 -10.37 21.42
N GLY A 622 6.65 -11.61 21.26
CA GLY A 622 7.67 -11.99 20.27
C GLY A 622 7.15 -12.12 18.82
N ALA A 623 5.84 -12.00 18.57
CA ALA A 623 5.24 -12.15 17.24
C ALA A 623 5.16 -10.84 16.44
N ARG A 624 5.84 -9.76 16.86
CA ARG A 624 5.82 -8.43 16.18
C ARG A 624 6.02 -8.52 14.66
N ASN A 625 6.98 -9.32 14.22
CA ASN A 625 7.35 -9.45 12.81
C ASN A 625 6.36 -10.31 11.99
N LEU A 626 5.42 -11.00 12.65
CA LEU A 626 4.42 -11.86 12.02
C LEU A 626 3.06 -11.16 11.85
N VAL A 627 2.81 -10.11 12.63
CA VAL A 627 1.56 -9.35 12.67
C VAL A 627 1.69 -8.01 11.95
N VAL A 628 2.92 -7.47 11.86
CA VAL A 628 3.25 -6.25 11.13
C VAL A 628 4.23 -6.61 10.02
N ALA A 629 3.73 -6.89 8.82
CA ALA A 629 4.56 -6.79 7.64
C ALA A 629 4.73 -5.31 7.28
N THR A 630 5.71 -4.66 7.89
CA THR A 630 6.41 -3.58 7.22
C THR A 630 7.47 -4.21 6.31
N PRO A 631 7.66 -3.70 5.08
CA PRO A 631 8.74 -4.19 4.23
C PRO A 631 10.06 -3.63 4.75
N GLY A 632 10.86 -4.45 5.44
CA GLY A 632 12.23 -4.08 5.76
C GLY A 632 12.91 -4.94 6.82
N ALA A 633 14.09 -5.44 6.45
CA ALA A 633 15.15 -6.02 7.26
C ALA A 633 14.92 -7.41 7.89
N GLY A 634 15.58 -8.40 7.29
CA GLY A 634 15.95 -9.62 8.00
C GLY A 634 16.87 -9.28 9.16
N ALA A 635 16.55 -9.78 10.35
CA ALA A 635 17.33 -9.55 11.55
C ALA A 635 18.54 -10.51 11.61
N GLN A 636 19.74 -9.93 11.68
CA GLN A 636 20.89 -10.50 12.38
C GLN A 636 21.36 -9.47 13.42
N SER A 637 21.74 -9.91 14.61
CA SER A 637 22.11 -9.06 15.75
C SER A 637 23.46 -8.36 15.54
N ALA A 638 23.52 -7.05 15.81
CA ALA A 638 24.75 -6.25 15.75
C ALA A 638 25.72 -6.56 16.91
N SER A 639 27.01 -6.40 16.64
CA SER A 639 28.14 -6.66 17.54
C SER A 639 28.48 -5.46 18.43
N GLU A 640 29.23 -5.70 19.51
CA GLU A 640 29.63 -4.68 20.50
C GLU A 640 30.48 -3.54 19.90
N GLN A 641 31.25 -3.83 18.83
CA GLN A 641 32.06 -2.84 18.14
C GLN A 641 31.20 -1.84 17.33
N GLU A 642 30.11 -2.31 16.72
CA GLU A 642 29.19 -1.47 15.94
C GLU A 642 28.40 -0.50 16.83
N VAL A 643 28.12 -0.90 18.08
CA VAL A 643 27.52 -0.01 19.08
C VAL A 643 28.51 1.08 19.49
N LEU A 644 29.79 0.74 19.67
CA LEU A 644 30.82 1.71 20.06
C LEU A 644 31.14 2.73 18.96
N ASP A 645 31.10 2.33 17.70
CA ASP A 645 31.32 3.23 16.57
C ASP A 645 30.10 4.16 16.36
N TYR A 646 28.88 3.65 16.53
CA TYR A 646 27.67 4.49 16.54
C TYR A 646 27.70 5.57 17.63
N MET A 647 28.17 5.25 18.84
CA MET A 647 28.27 6.23 19.91
C MET A 647 29.32 7.32 19.64
N ARG A 648 30.38 6.99 18.90
CA ARG A 648 31.44 7.95 18.54
C ARG A 648 31.00 8.92 17.45
N ASP A 649 30.19 8.43 16.51
CA ASP A 649 29.83 9.17 15.31
C ASP A 649 28.55 10.02 15.49
N TYR A 650 27.71 9.70 16.48
CA TYR A 650 26.38 10.30 16.64
C TYR A 650 26.09 10.94 18.00
N ILE A 651 27.00 10.84 18.99
CA ILE A 651 26.85 11.51 20.29
C ILE A 651 27.87 12.64 20.42
N ASP A 652 27.40 13.82 20.82
CA ASP A 652 28.23 15.02 20.98
C ASP A 652 29.43 14.75 21.93
N PRO A 653 30.66 15.17 21.55
CA PRO A 653 31.89 14.89 22.32
C PRO A 653 31.87 15.35 23.77
N ILE A 654 31.02 16.33 24.11
CA ILE A 654 30.89 16.87 25.46
C ILE A 654 30.26 15.83 26.41
N PHE A 655 29.39 14.95 25.90
CA PHE A 655 28.68 13.95 26.72
C PHE A 655 29.34 12.57 26.71
N ALA A 656 30.29 12.31 25.79
CA ALA A 656 30.97 11.04 25.65
C ALA A 656 31.66 10.54 26.94
N PRO A 657 32.37 11.37 27.74
CA PRO A 657 33.04 10.90 28.97
C PRO A 657 32.05 10.53 30.08
N LEU A 658 30.89 11.21 30.14
CA LEU A 658 29.84 10.94 31.13
C LEU A 658 29.13 9.63 30.83
N ILE A 659 28.85 9.37 29.55
CA ILE A 659 28.20 8.13 29.09
C ILE A 659 29.16 6.94 29.20
N GLN A 660 30.45 7.13 28.89
CA GLN A 660 31.47 6.09 29.07
C GLN A 660 31.66 5.70 30.55
N LYS A 661 31.53 6.67 31.47
CA LYS A 661 31.54 6.40 32.91
C LYS A 661 30.31 5.58 33.36
N ILE A 662 29.13 5.91 32.84
CA ILE A 662 27.88 5.17 33.12
C ILE A 662 27.94 3.74 32.56
N LEU A 663 28.54 3.56 31.37
CA LEU A 663 28.76 2.26 30.72
C LEU A 663 29.63 1.31 31.57
N ILE A 664 30.67 1.83 32.22
CA ILE A 664 31.58 1.05 33.07
C ILE A 664 30.93 0.73 34.43
N GLU A 665 30.13 1.65 34.96
CA GLU A 665 29.51 1.51 36.29
C GLU A 665 28.19 0.69 36.27
N ARG A 666 27.46 0.63 35.13
CA ARG A 666 26.15 -0.03 35.00
C ARG A 666 25.93 -0.72 33.63
N PRO A 667 26.57 -1.88 33.37
CA PRO A 667 26.53 -2.54 32.07
C PRO A 667 25.18 -3.15 31.67
N ALA A 668 24.25 -3.38 32.60
CA ALA A 668 22.94 -3.97 32.30
C ALA A 668 21.97 -2.98 31.62
N ASP A 669 22.02 -1.71 32.00
CA ASP A 669 21.11 -0.66 31.50
C ASP A 669 21.40 -0.30 30.03
N VAL A 670 22.61 -0.60 29.56
CA VAL A 670 23.09 -0.31 28.20
C VAL A 670 22.53 -1.28 27.18
N ARG A 671 22.35 -2.55 27.54
CA ARG A 671 21.66 -3.51 26.64
C ARG A 671 20.23 -3.06 26.38
N GLU A 672 19.57 -2.48 27.38
CA GLU A 672 18.22 -1.97 27.25
C GLU A 672 18.17 -0.66 26.45
N PHE A 673 19.16 0.23 26.60
CA PHE A 673 19.25 1.45 25.81
C PHE A 673 19.61 1.19 24.33
N ALA A 674 20.59 0.33 24.06
CA ALA A 674 20.99 -0.03 22.69
C ALA A 674 19.87 -0.78 21.95
N PHE A 675 19.13 -1.67 22.62
CA PHE A 675 17.96 -2.33 22.02
C PHE A 675 16.82 -1.37 21.71
N ASN A 676 16.62 -0.33 22.53
CA ASN A 676 15.56 0.67 22.31
C ASN A 676 15.95 1.74 21.28
N ALA A 677 17.25 2.04 21.12
CA ALA A 677 17.75 3.01 20.15
C ALA A 677 17.95 2.39 18.75
N LEU A 678 18.40 1.14 18.63
CA LEU A 678 18.53 0.42 17.34
C LEU A 678 17.18 -0.12 16.81
N GLY A 679 16.10 0.02 17.59
CA GLY A 679 14.73 -0.31 17.21
C GLY A 679 13.86 0.88 16.78
N LYS A 680 14.43 2.07 16.57
CA LYS A 680 13.72 3.25 16.04
C LYS A 680 14.32 3.77 14.75
#